data_AF-A0A7C3EJ58-F1
#
_entry.id   AF-A0A7C3EJ58-F1
#
_cell.length_a   1.000
_cell.length_b   1.000
_cell.length_c   1.000
_cell.angle_alpha   90.00
_cell.angle_beta   90.00
_cell.angle_gamma   90.00
#
_symmetry.space_group_name_H-M   'P 1'
#
loop_
_entity.id
_entity.type
_entity.pdbx_description
1 polymer ?
#
loop_
_entity_poly.entity_id
_entity_poly.type
_entity_poly.pdbx_seq_one_letter_code
_entity_poly.pdbx_strand_id
1 'polypeptide(L)'
;MFGTCWQQGHGRAPETGAKGPPAHADDVTGLLGMPNLPFRTPPGVRASSRERRLAQLARQQEAARGASRGLRRIPWFVLSCLIHTCLLALLALIVGTQPVPVAQVSGHVFEVGLLAELPKPTDVPKPREPERPAIKVEEPLAPPVKAEPEEQPSPVAPPPTAPEPARQDELVVAKAAPVLEVAGGTAPSRDLFAARGASARETAVRQWGGTAASERAVDAALEWLRTRQQSDGRWSDGDPQLKLAPGLSGLAVLAFLGKGHTHTDEGGHRDTVAHGLRYLLSIQTPEGRFGEPYLAGGEKNNRYLMYHQGIATIALAEAYAMTRDPALREPVRRAVAFIQQAQQDAGGWDYGDAPTGRNDTSVTGWQLMALKSAHAAGVEVGWETLFGVMRHLNLNTSAGGEVIYANREPGPWRRGPGMIAVGLFSHLALGWPRDCALAQQQADLLLANLPDWADMNRNDPRDPADCLHTMYYWYYGTLALFQMGGHWWARWNAHLRDLLIARQCTEGDRRGSWDPPERGFDAAGGRVYTTALNALTLEIYYRYLPFYREGAIDALNVLEKATRVRSSDATRRRALLLLSSFNSPRVQDLLVGALDDPDPATRATAQRVLVEQKCERVVPDLLRQLESVSALARMQAVASLTRFGDKRLVPHLIKALRDPEKVVRDRAIQGLRKLTGEGFGFLADASPQNREEAVQLWERWWRGEVAQPPPGGVRGSVLVVDEQAPSVVVLDVGGDAAVHRGQRFEVRRDGKVIAVLQAEKVEPTLTMARVLERRGEPLREGDAVQAVAESSVAGAGDDR
;
A
#
# COMPACT_ATOMS: atom_id res chain seq x y z
N MET A 1 31.03 -3.46 38.27
CA MET A 1 31.98 -3.83 39.34
C MET A 1 31.86 -5.33 39.56
N PHE A 2 32.99 -6.03 39.71
CA PHE A 2 33.18 -7.41 40.19
C PHE A 2 32.17 -8.52 39.84
N GLY A 3 32.70 -9.59 39.24
CA GLY A 3 32.22 -10.96 39.46
C GLY A 3 33.41 -11.84 39.87
N THR A 4 33.14 -13.09 40.25
CA THR A 4 34.11 -14.22 40.40
C THR A 4 33.32 -15.52 40.64
N CYS A 5 33.55 -16.59 39.86
CA CYS A 5 34.04 -17.94 40.27
C CYS A 5 33.45 -19.02 39.30
N TRP A 6 34.01 -20.21 39.05
CA TRP A 6 35.36 -20.76 39.32
C TRP A 6 35.73 -21.92 38.34
N GLN A 7 36.93 -21.84 37.75
CA GLN A 7 37.87 -22.94 37.43
C GLN A 7 37.61 -24.04 36.35
N GLN A 8 38.70 -24.75 36.03
CA GLN A 8 39.03 -25.45 34.77
C GLN A 8 39.23 -26.97 34.94
N GLY A 9 39.32 -27.69 33.81
CA GLY A 9 39.98 -29.01 33.68
C GLY A 9 40.51 -29.23 32.24
N HIS A 10 41.74 -29.75 32.08
CA HIS A 10 42.50 -29.81 30.81
C HIS A 10 42.52 -31.20 30.13
N GLY A 11 42.87 -31.29 28.83
CA GLY A 11 43.24 -32.59 28.23
C GLY A 11 43.65 -32.70 26.74
N ARG A 12 44.88 -32.25 26.38
CA ARG A 12 45.81 -32.78 25.31
C ARG A 12 45.42 -32.88 23.80
N ALA A 13 46.43 -32.56 22.96
CA ALA A 13 46.62 -32.97 21.55
C ALA A 13 47.87 -33.90 21.43
N PRO A 14 48.24 -34.48 20.26
CA PRO A 14 49.04 -33.74 19.23
C PRO A 14 48.93 -34.18 17.73
N GLU A 15 49.38 -33.28 16.82
CA GLU A 15 50.16 -33.40 15.54
C GLU A 15 49.99 -34.60 14.54
N THR A 16 50.15 -34.51 13.20
CA THR A 16 51.11 -33.80 12.29
C THR A 16 50.45 -33.58 10.88
N GLY A 17 50.68 -32.50 10.09
CA GLY A 17 51.77 -32.26 9.09
C GLY A 17 51.24 -32.34 7.62
N ALA A 18 51.68 -31.61 6.56
CA ALA A 18 52.62 -30.48 6.40
C ALA A 18 52.49 -29.80 4.98
N LYS A 19 53.18 -28.65 4.77
CA LYS A 19 53.51 -27.89 3.51
C LYS A 19 52.61 -26.69 3.06
N GLY A 20 53.20 -25.49 3.04
CA GLY A 20 52.79 -24.27 2.28
C GLY A 20 53.87 -23.89 1.26
N PRO A 21 54.26 -22.60 1.01
CA PRO A 21 53.67 -21.29 1.36
C PRO A 21 53.64 -20.37 0.08
N PRO A 22 53.75 -19.01 0.11
CA PRO A 22 53.54 -17.96 1.13
C PRO A 22 52.37 -17.01 0.71
N ALA A 23 52.14 -15.77 1.15
CA ALA A 23 52.75 -14.80 2.09
C ALA A 23 51.60 -13.89 2.67
N HIS A 24 51.78 -12.85 3.50
CA HIS A 24 52.96 -12.18 4.11
C HIS A 24 52.54 -11.54 5.46
N ALA A 25 53.51 -11.43 6.38
CA ALA A 25 53.76 -10.42 7.43
C ALA A 25 52.73 -9.30 7.79
N ASP A 26 52.58 -8.87 9.05
CA ASP A 26 53.14 -9.36 10.33
C ASP A 26 52.32 -8.86 11.54
N ASP A 27 52.54 -9.49 12.70
CA ASP A 27 51.76 -9.41 13.95
C ASP A 27 52.47 -8.55 15.04
N VAL A 28 52.13 -8.77 16.32
CA VAL A 28 52.92 -8.57 17.57
C VAL A 28 52.40 -7.49 18.55
N THR A 29 51.66 -7.97 19.56
CA THR A 29 51.71 -7.72 21.03
C THR A 29 52.55 -6.55 21.59
N GLY A 30 52.28 -5.92 22.75
CA GLY A 30 51.55 -6.32 23.95
C GLY A 30 52.44 -6.25 25.22
N LEU A 31 51.84 -5.94 26.39
CA LEU A 31 52.38 -5.93 27.78
C LEU A 31 53.14 -4.70 28.37
N LEU A 32 52.83 -4.46 29.68
CA LEU A 32 53.50 -3.65 30.74
C LEU A 32 53.50 -2.10 30.61
N GLY A 33 53.45 -1.29 31.68
CA GLY A 33 53.22 -1.60 33.11
C GLY A 33 53.98 -0.69 34.10
N MET A 34 53.41 0.46 34.49
CA MET A 34 53.92 1.43 35.51
C MET A 34 55.20 2.24 35.11
N PRO A 35 55.65 3.27 35.87
CA PRO A 35 55.01 4.60 35.94
C PRO A 35 55.96 5.80 35.66
N ASN A 36 55.36 6.96 35.35
CA ASN A 36 55.92 8.34 35.30
C ASN A 36 57.45 8.56 35.46
N LEU A 37 58.14 8.84 34.34
CA LEU A 37 59.33 9.69 34.29
C LEU A 37 59.28 10.61 33.05
N PRO A 38 59.63 11.91 33.15
CA PRO A 38 59.54 12.86 32.04
C PRO A 38 60.78 12.80 31.14
N PHE A 39 60.78 11.92 30.14
CA PHE A 39 61.84 11.91 29.13
C PHE A 39 61.71 13.10 28.17
N ARG A 40 62.67 14.03 28.24
CA ARG A 40 62.88 15.10 27.25
C ARG A 40 63.25 14.49 25.90
N THR A 41 62.59 14.89 24.83
CA THR A 41 63.05 14.63 23.46
C THR A 41 64.27 15.51 23.13
N PRO A 42 65.24 15.02 22.31
CA PRO A 42 66.38 15.83 21.87
C PRO A 42 65.97 17.00 20.96
N PRO A 43 66.77 18.08 20.92
CA PRO A 43 66.54 19.17 19.97
C PRO A 43 66.92 18.71 18.54
N GLY A 44 65.96 18.73 17.60
CA GLY A 44 66.28 18.56 16.18
C GLY A 44 65.18 17.97 15.28
N VAL A 45 64.25 17.17 15.82
CA VAL A 45 63.23 16.51 14.98
C VAL A 45 61.96 17.38 14.87
N ARG A 46 61.71 17.93 13.67
CA ARG A 46 60.43 18.61 13.37
C ARG A 46 59.33 17.56 13.18
N ALA A 47 58.38 17.50 14.11
CA ALA A 47 57.19 16.66 13.99
C ALA A 47 56.48 16.86 12.64
N SER A 48 56.04 15.76 12.02
CA SER A 48 55.39 15.77 10.72
C SER A 48 54.08 16.57 10.72
N SER A 49 53.62 17.00 9.55
CA SER A 49 52.32 17.66 9.39
C SER A 49 51.15 16.75 9.81
N ARG A 50 51.33 15.43 9.67
CA ARG A 50 50.35 14.40 10.05
C ARG A 50 50.18 14.28 11.57
N GLU A 51 51.29 14.25 12.33
CA GLU A 51 51.26 14.20 13.81
C GLU A 51 50.63 15.47 14.40
N ARG A 52 50.93 16.64 13.84
CA ARG A 52 50.30 17.90 14.25
C ARG A 52 48.79 17.90 14.01
N ARG A 53 48.32 17.38 12.86
CA ARG A 53 46.88 17.19 12.61
C ARG A 53 46.23 16.22 13.59
N LEU A 54 46.86 15.09 13.89
CA LEU A 54 46.31 14.08 14.80
C LEU A 54 46.23 14.60 16.24
N ALA A 55 47.26 15.30 16.72
CA ALA A 55 47.24 15.95 18.03
C ALA A 55 46.20 17.07 18.13
N GLN A 56 45.93 17.79 17.03
CA GLN A 56 44.89 18.82 16.97
C GLN A 56 43.48 18.21 16.99
N LEU A 57 43.24 17.13 16.22
CA LEU A 57 41.98 16.39 16.21
C LEU A 57 41.66 15.73 17.57
N ALA A 58 42.67 15.18 18.25
CA ALA A 58 42.51 14.61 19.59
C ALA A 58 42.04 15.68 20.60
N ARG A 59 42.68 16.86 20.63
CA ARG A 59 42.27 17.97 21.50
C ARG A 59 40.86 18.48 21.17
N GLN A 60 40.47 18.51 19.89
CA GLN A 60 39.12 18.87 19.47
C GLN A 60 38.07 17.85 19.94
N GLN A 61 38.37 16.55 19.87
CA GLN A 61 37.49 15.50 20.42
C GLN A 61 37.37 15.57 21.95
N GLU A 62 38.44 15.86 22.68
CA GLU A 62 38.39 16.04 24.13
C GLU A 62 37.60 17.28 24.54
N ALA A 63 37.78 18.42 23.84
CA ALA A 63 36.99 19.63 24.05
C ALA A 63 35.49 19.39 23.79
N ALA A 64 35.13 18.69 22.72
CA ALA A 64 33.75 18.31 22.41
C ALA A 64 33.13 17.36 23.46
N ARG A 65 33.93 16.41 23.98
CA ARG A 65 33.52 15.52 25.09
C ARG A 65 33.38 16.28 26.42
N GLY A 66 34.17 17.32 26.64
CA GLY A 66 34.02 18.23 27.78
C GLY A 66 32.70 19.01 27.73
N ALA A 67 32.41 19.65 26.59
CA ALA A 67 31.18 20.41 26.40
C ALA A 67 29.91 19.54 26.58
N SER A 68 29.89 18.31 26.06
CA SER A 68 28.74 17.41 26.18
C SER A 68 28.49 16.91 27.62
N ARG A 69 29.50 16.89 28.49
CA ARG A 69 29.34 16.60 29.93
C ARG A 69 28.75 17.78 30.70
N GLY A 70 28.97 19.02 30.25
CA GLY A 70 28.35 20.22 30.81
C GLY A 70 26.85 20.27 30.55
N LEU A 71 26.43 20.10 29.28
CA LEU A 71 25.01 20.17 28.90
C LEU A 71 24.15 19.11 29.61
N ARG A 72 24.67 17.92 29.89
CA ARG A 72 23.95 16.85 30.61
C ARG A 72 23.65 17.15 32.09
N ARG A 73 24.15 18.25 32.65
CA ARG A 73 23.87 18.69 34.03
C ARG A 73 22.84 19.82 34.12
N ILE A 74 22.42 20.38 32.98
CA ILE A 74 21.41 21.44 32.93
C ILE A 74 20.02 20.76 32.92
N PRO A 75 19.11 21.07 33.86
CA PRO A 75 17.75 20.54 33.81
C PRO A 75 17.06 20.94 32.51
N TRP A 76 16.39 20.00 31.86
CA TRP A 76 15.84 20.17 30.51
C TRP A 76 14.89 21.38 30.37
N PHE A 77 14.19 21.76 31.44
CA PHE A 77 13.31 22.93 31.45
C PHE A 77 14.08 24.26 31.33
N VAL A 78 15.31 24.35 31.87
CA VAL A 78 16.16 25.55 31.76
C VAL A 78 16.64 25.71 30.31
N LEU A 79 17.05 24.60 29.68
CA LEU A 79 17.44 24.60 28.27
C LEU A 79 16.24 24.92 27.36
N SER A 80 15.06 24.39 27.67
CA SER A 80 13.81 24.71 26.96
C SER A 80 13.46 26.20 27.07
N CYS A 81 13.49 26.78 28.27
CA CYS A 81 13.26 28.22 28.46
C CYS A 81 14.24 29.06 27.64
N LEU A 82 15.54 28.76 27.68
CA LEU A 82 16.55 29.47 26.87
C LEU A 82 16.23 29.44 25.37
N ILE A 83 15.88 28.27 24.83
CA ILE A 83 15.52 28.11 23.42
C ILE A 83 14.27 28.94 23.08
N HIS A 84 13.22 28.88 23.90
CA HIS A 84 11.98 29.63 23.64
C HIS A 84 12.19 31.15 23.77
N THR A 85 12.98 31.63 24.73
CA THR A 85 13.32 33.05 24.86
C THR A 85 14.12 33.54 23.65
N CYS A 86 15.08 32.76 23.15
CA CYS A 86 15.79 33.08 21.91
C CYS A 86 14.85 33.09 20.68
N LEU A 87 13.90 32.15 20.60
CA LEU A 87 12.93 32.08 19.51
C LEU A 87 11.97 33.29 19.53
N LEU A 88 11.50 33.69 20.71
CA LEU A 88 10.66 34.87 20.90
C LEU A 88 11.40 36.18 20.61
N ALA A 89 12.67 36.29 20.98
CA ALA A 89 13.51 37.43 20.62
C ALA A 89 13.73 37.52 19.09
N LEU A 90 13.93 36.38 18.43
CA LEU A 90 14.04 36.31 16.96
C LEU A 90 12.71 36.71 16.28
N LEU A 91 11.57 36.25 16.81
CA LEU A 91 10.23 36.64 16.34
C LEU A 91 9.98 38.14 16.54
N ALA A 92 10.36 38.71 17.68
CA ALA A 92 10.24 40.15 17.94
C ALA A 92 11.10 40.99 16.97
N LEU A 93 12.29 40.50 16.59
CA LEU A 93 13.13 41.12 15.57
C LEU A 93 12.54 41.02 14.15
N ILE A 94 11.84 39.92 13.83
CA ILE A 94 11.17 39.71 12.53
C ILE A 94 9.89 40.56 12.41
N VAL A 95 9.18 40.80 13.51
CA VAL A 95 7.90 41.56 13.55
C VAL A 95 8.12 43.08 13.71
N GLY A 96 9.34 43.56 13.43
CA GLY A 96 9.75 44.96 13.54
C GLY A 96 9.02 45.92 12.58
N THR A 97 7.93 46.52 13.07
CA THR A 97 7.34 47.80 12.65
C THR A 97 7.02 48.01 11.16
N GLN A 98 5.76 47.78 10.79
CA GLN A 98 5.06 48.54 9.74
C GLN A 98 3.69 48.98 10.29
N PRO A 99 3.38 50.29 10.36
CA PRO A 99 2.08 50.76 10.81
C PRO A 99 1.04 50.57 9.69
N VAL A 100 0.08 49.65 9.90
CA VAL A 100 -1.06 49.48 8.99
C VAL A 100 -2.08 50.60 9.25
N PRO A 101 -2.49 51.38 8.25
CA PRO A 101 -3.49 52.43 8.43
C PRO A 101 -4.88 51.82 8.67
N VAL A 102 -5.56 52.28 9.71
CA VAL A 102 -6.92 51.83 10.06
C VAL A 102 -7.93 52.44 9.10
N ALA A 103 -8.33 51.68 8.08
CA ALA A 103 -9.54 51.96 7.32
C ALA A 103 -10.77 51.52 8.13
N GLN A 104 -11.73 52.43 8.31
CA GLN A 104 -12.97 52.15 9.04
C GLN A 104 -13.79 51.08 8.31
N VAL A 105 -14.16 50.01 9.04
CA VAL A 105 -15.26 49.13 8.66
C VAL A 105 -16.33 49.27 9.73
N SER A 106 -17.46 49.88 9.36
CA SER A 106 -18.63 49.99 10.24
C SER A 106 -19.18 48.59 10.54
N GLY A 107 -19.14 48.19 11.80
CA GLY A 107 -19.68 46.90 12.24
C GLY A 107 -21.21 46.93 12.27
N HIS A 108 -21.84 46.04 11.52
CA HIS A 108 -23.20 45.60 11.84
C HIS A 108 -23.11 44.51 12.92
N VAL A 109 -23.60 44.85 14.11
CA VAL A 109 -23.69 43.92 15.24
C VAL A 109 -24.84 42.94 15.01
N PHE A 110 -24.56 41.65 15.13
CA PHE A 110 -25.56 40.65 15.50
C PHE A 110 -25.10 39.97 16.79
N GLU A 111 -25.89 40.10 17.84
CA GLU A 111 -25.65 39.43 19.12
C GLU A 111 -25.79 37.92 18.98
N VAL A 112 -24.85 37.19 19.58
CA VAL A 112 -25.07 35.81 20.03
C VAL A 112 -24.78 35.80 21.52
N GLY A 113 -25.83 35.67 22.33
CA GLY A 113 -25.74 35.77 23.78
C GLY A 113 -24.91 34.65 24.40
N LEU A 114 -24.09 35.00 25.39
CA LEU A 114 -23.48 34.04 26.31
C LEU A 114 -24.58 33.28 27.06
N LEU A 115 -24.45 31.95 27.15
CA LEU A 115 -25.08 31.18 28.23
C LEU A 115 -24.02 30.82 29.29
N ALA A 116 -24.47 30.90 30.54
CA ALA A 116 -23.67 31.03 31.75
C ALA A 116 -22.64 29.91 32.04
N GLU A 117 -21.65 30.27 32.86
CA GLU A 117 -20.67 29.36 33.46
C GLU A 117 -21.34 28.25 34.27
N LEU A 118 -20.81 27.03 34.20
CA LEU A 118 -21.14 25.95 35.12
C LEU A 118 -20.16 25.94 36.31
N PRO A 119 -20.61 25.65 37.56
CA PRO A 119 -19.76 25.75 38.74
C PRO A 119 -18.67 24.66 38.82
N LYS A 120 -17.60 24.97 39.56
CA LYS A 120 -16.52 24.00 39.88
C LYS A 120 -17.02 22.88 40.79
N PRO A 121 -16.47 21.65 40.70
CA PRO A 121 -16.84 20.56 41.59
C PRO A 121 -16.24 20.74 42.99
N THR A 122 -17.09 20.64 44.02
CA THR A 122 -16.72 20.46 45.43
C THR A 122 -17.22 19.10 45.94
N ASP A 123 -16.64 18.66 47.05
CA ASP A 123 -16.71 17.29 47.58
C ASP A 123 -18.10 16.65 47.71
N VAL A 124 -18.21 15.39 47.26
CA VAL A 124 -19.32 14.45 47.54
C VAL A 124 -18.71 13.06 47.84
N PRO A 125 -19.18 12.31 48.87
CA PRO A 125 -18.39 11.23 49.48
C PRO A 125 -18.48 9.85 48.81
N LYS A 126 -17.53 8.97 49.15
CA LYS A 126 -17.39 7.58 48.66
C LYS A 126 -18.66 6.73 48.86
N PRO A 127 -19.10 5.94 47.86
CA PRO A 127 -20.09 4.88 48.05
C PRO A 127 -19.57 3.73 48.93
N ARG A 128 -20.47 3.09 49.69
CA ARG A 128 -20.23 1.83 50.42
C ARG A 128 -20.34 0.63 49.49
N GLU A 129 -19.59 -0.44 49.79
CA GLU A 129 -19.77 -1.75 49.17
C GLU A 129 -21.12 -2.38 49.53
N PRO A 130 -21.78 -3.13 48.62
CA PRO A 130 -22.90 -3.99 48.97
C PRO A 130 -22.42 -5.36 49.45
N GLU A 131 -22.94 -5.81 50.60
CA GLU A 131 -22.74 -7.17 51.10
C GLU A 131 -23.40 -8.22 50.18
N ARG A 132 -22.77 -9.40 50.05
CA ARG A 132 -23.32 -10.53 49.30
C ARG A 132 -24.22 -11.40 50.18
N PRO A 133 -25.48 -11.66 49.82
CA PRO A 133 -26.25 -12.74 50.45
C PRO A 133 -25.73 -14.11 49.98
N ALA A 134 -25.56 -15.05 50.92
CA ALA A 134 -25.16 -16.41 50.62
C ALA A 134 -26.34 -17.24 50.10
N ILE A 135 -26.19 -17.84 48.91
CA ILE A 135 -27.16 -18.80 48.35
C ILE A 135 -26.61 -20.20 48.59
N LYS A 136 -27.34 -21.02 49.36
CA LYS A 136 -27.14 -22.47 49.40
C LYS A 136 -27.75 -23.10 48.16
N VAL A 137 -27.06 -24.07 47.57
CA VAL A 137 -27.60 -24.92 46.49
C VAL A 137 -27.50 -26.37 46.96
N GLU A 138 -28.63 -27.08 46.92
CA GLU A 138 -28.71 -28.52 47.18
C GLU A 138 -28.43 -29.31 45.90
N GLU A 139 -27.81 -30.50 46.03
CA GLU A 139 -27.52 -31.40 44.90
C GLU A 139 -28.77 -32.16 44.43
N PRO A 140 -29.05 -32.21 43.12
CA PRO A 140 -29.98 -33.18 42.54
C PRO A 140 -29.27 -34.49 42.15
N LEU A 141 -29.84 -35.62 42.57
CA LEU A 141 -29.37 -36.98 42.23
C LEU A 141 -29.54 -37.31 40.73
N ALA A 142 -28.58 -38.07 40.19
CA ALA A 142 -28.63 -38.56 38.80
C ALA A 142 -29.48 -39.85 38.65
N PRO A 143 -30.33 -39.97 37.61
CA PRO A 143 -30.95 -41.23 37.21
C PRO A 143 -30.01 -42.12 36.36
N PRO A 144 -30.25 -43.45 36.29
CA PRO A 144 -29.27 -44.40 35.80
C PRO A 144 -29.19 -44.55 34.27
N VAL A 145 -28.00 -44.92 33.79
CA VAL A 145 -27.67 -45.26 32.41
C VAL A 145 -28.34 -46.58 31.97
N LYS A 146 -28.81 -46.63 30.71
CA LYS A 146 -29.09 -47.89 29.98
C LYS A 146 -28.02 -48.10 28.90
N ALA A 147 -27.65 -49.36 28.68
CA ALA A 147 -26.54 -49.74 27.81
C ALA A 147 -27.01 -50.29 26.44
N GLU A 148 -26.15 -50.08 25.44
CA GLU A 148 -25.89 -50.97 24.27
C GLU A 148 -27.00 -51.15 23.19
N PRO A 149 -26.66 -51.57 21.95
CA PRO A 149 -25.49 -52.38 21.54
C PRO A 149 -24.61 -51.86 20.38
N GLU A 150 -23.53 -52.63 20.15
CA GLU A 150 -22.44 -52.42 19.17
C GLU A 150 -22.84 -52.61 17.69
N GLU A 151 -22.16 -51.93 16.77
CA GLU A 151 -22.16 -52.25 15.33
C GLU A 151 -20.79 -52.79 14.85
N GLN A 152 -20.84 -53.85 14.05
CA GLN A 152 -19.67 -54.53 13.49
C GLN A 152 -19.19 -53.90 12.17
N PRO A 153 -17.87 -53.78 11.91
CA PRO A 153 -17.38 -53.25 10.64
C PRO A 153 -17.38 -54.30 9.51
N SER A 154 -17.84 -53.89 8.32
CA SER A 154 -17.72 -54.67 7.07
C SER A 154 -16.47 -54.28 6.25
N PRO A 155 -15.97 -55.16 5.35
CA PRO A 155 -14.56 -55.14 4.94
C PRO A 155 -14.20 -54.17 3.80
N VAL A 156 -12.89 -53.83 3.77
CA VAL A 156 -12.25 -52.89 2.83
C VAL A 156 -12.03 -53.52 1.45
N ALA A 157 -12.32 -52.75 0.39
CA ALA A 157 -12.00 -53.11 -1.00
C ALA A 157 -10.56 -52.68 -1.40
N PRO A 158 -9.88 -53.43 -2.29
CA PRO A 158 -8.49 -53.14 -2.69
C PRO A 158 -8.37 -51.92 -3.63
N PRO A 159 -7.20 -51.26 -3.70
CA PRO A 159 -7.00 -50.02 -4.45
C PRO A 159 -6.89 -50.24 -5.97
N PRO A 160 -7.39 -49.30 -6.80
CA PRO A 160 -7.21 -49.35 -8.25
C PRO A 160 -5.78 -48.94 -8.67
N THR A 161 -5.34 -49.52 -9.79
CA THR A 161 -3.99 -49.36 -10.36
C THR A 161 -3.73 -47.95 -10.93
N ALA A 162 -2.47 -47.51 -10.93
CA ALA A 162 -2.07 -46.18 -11.40
C ALA A 162 -2.17 -46.03 -12.94
N PRO A 163 -2.60 -44.87 -13.47
CA PRO A 163 -2.52 -44.55 -14.90
C PRO A 163 -1.11 -44.04 -15.30
N GLU A 164 -0.71 -44.33 -16.54
CA GLU A 164 0.51 -43.79 -17.17
C GLU A 164 0.43 -42.27 -17.46
N PRO A 165 1.57 -41.58 -17.60
CA PRO A 165 1.60 -40.13 -17.82
C PRO A 165 1.14 -39.74 -19.23
N ALA A 166 0.10 -38.91 -19.30
CA ALA A 166 -0.38 -38.32 -20.56
C ALA A 166 0.58 -37.24 -21.09
N ARG A 167 0.65 -37.14 -22.42
CA ARG A 167 1.56 -36.25 -23.15
C ARG A 167 1.14 -34.78 -23.05
N GLN A 168 2.12 -33.88 -23.16
CA GLN A 168 1.91 -32.46 -23.35
C GLN A 168 1.43 -32.21 -24.80
N ASP A 169 0.17 -31.83 -24.98
CA ASP A 169 -0.31 -30.85 -25.96
C ASP A 169 -1.84 -30.72 -25.89
N GLU A 170 -2.33 -29.63 -25.29
CA GLU A 170 -3.54 -28.85 -25.67
C GLU A 170 -3.92 -27.89 -24.52
N LEU A 171 -3.73 -26.58 -24.73
CA LEU A 171 -4.29 -25.55 -23.85
C LEU A 171 -5.80 -25.41 -24.12
N VAL A 172 -6.62 -26.21 -23.44
CA VAL A 172 -8.07 -26.01 -23.44
C VAL A 172 -8.42 -24.86 -22.48
N VAL A 173 -8.99 -23.78 -23.04
CA VAL A 173 -9.54 -22.66 -22.27
C VAL A 173 -10.65 -23.19 -21.36
N ALA A 174 -10.42 -23.16 -20.04
CA ALA A 174 -11.36 -23.67 -19.07
C ALA A 174 -12.68 -22.86 -19.09
N LYS A 175 -13.75 -23.48 -19.63
CA LYS A 175 -15.13 -23.02 -19.41
C LYS A 175 -15.40 -22.94 -17.90
N ALA A 176 -16.22 -21.97 -17.50
CA ALA A 176 -16.59 -21.77 -16.10
C ALA A 176 -17.08 -23.08 -15.46
N ALA A 177 -16.40 -23.50 -14.40
CA ALA A 177 -16.69 -24.75 -13.70
C ALA A 177 -18.05 -24.68 -12.97
N PRO A 178 -18.74 -25.82 -12.75
CA PRO A 178 -20.07 -25.83 -12.16
C PRO A 178 -20.13 -25.17 -10.78
N VAL A 179 -21.31 -24.62 -10.47
CA VAL A 179 -21.66 -24.12 -9.14
C VAL A 179 -21.85 -25.32 -8.22
N LEU A 180 -21.28 -25.26 -7.01
CA LEU A 180 -21.58 -26.22 -5.95
C LEU A 180 -22.78 -25.65 -5.19
N GLU A 181 -24.00 -26.00 -5.60
CA GLU A 181 -25.21 -25.55 -4.88
C GLU A 181 -25.36 -26.31 -3.56
N VAL A 182 -25.29 -25.60 -2.44
CA VAL A 182 -25.57 -26.15 -1.10
C VAL A 182 -26.99 -25.74 -0.72
N ALA A 183 -27.88 -26.74 -0.59
CA ALA A 183 -29.28 -26.48 -0.27
C ALA A 183 -29.47 -26.04 1.20
N GLY A 184 -30.15 -24.92 1.41
CA GLY A 184 -30.83 -24.60 2.67
C GLY A 184 -30.07 -23.71 3.67
N GLY A 185 -30.08 -22.39 3.45
CA GLY A 185 -29.73 -21.42 4.50
C GLY A 185 -29.85 -19.96 4.06
N THR A 186 -30.87 -19.23 4.56
CA THR A 186 -31.11 -17.81 4.24
C THR A 186 -30.18 -16.84 4.98
N ALA A 187 -28.93 -17.24 5.23
CA ALA A 187 -27.90 -16.41 5.86
C ALA A 187 -26.60 -16.50 5.02
N PRO A 188 -26.10 -15.38 4.44
CA PRO A 188 -24.98 -15.34 3.48
C PRO A 188 -23.59 -15.57 4.13
N SER A 189 -23.58 -16.40 5.17
CA SER A 189 -22.55 -16.48 6.20
C SER A 189 -22.29 -17.92 6.65
N ARG A 190 -23.22 -18.86 6.44
CA ARG A 190 -22.96 -20.30 6.62
C ARG A 190 -22.12 -20.86 5.47
N ASP A 191 -22.25 -20.31 4.26
CA ASP A 191 -21.58 -20.85 3.07
C ASP A 191 -20.05 -20.71 3.13
N LEU A 192 -19.52 -19.60 3.65
CA LEU A 192 -18.06 -19.35 3.70
C LEU A 192 -17.25 -20.49 4.34
N PHE A 193 -17.85 -21.24 5.26
CA PHE A 193 -17.25 -22.37 5.98
C PHE A 193 -17.82 -23.74 5.56
N ALA A 194 -18.81 -23.79 4.66
CA ALA A 194 -19.51 -25.02 4.27
C ALA A 194 -18.58 -26.07 3.63
N ALA A 195 -17.53 -25.63 2.93
CA ALA A 195 -16.53 -26.51 2.33
C ALA A 195 -15.69 -27.32 3.34
N ARG A 196 -15.74 -27.01 4.65
CA ARG A 196 -14.95 -27.73 5.67
C ARG A 196 -15.56 -29.09 6.06
N GLY A 197 -16.85 -29.32 5.79
CA GLY A 197 -17.51 -30.61 6.01
C GLY A 197 -16.96 -31.71 5.10
N ALA A 198 -16.85 -32.95 5.60
CA ALA A 198 -16.03 -34.01 4.99
C ALA A 198 -16.23 -34.22 3.47
N SER A 199 -17.46 -34.35 2.99
CA SER A 199 -17.77 -34.56 1.56
C SER A 199 -17.50 -33.32 0.69
N ALA A 200 -17.84 -32.13 1.20
CA ALA A 200 -17.56 -30.88 0.52
C ALA A 200 -16.04 -30.60 0.45
N ARG A 201 -15.31 -30.95 1.51
CA ARG A 201 -13.85 -30.82 1.60
C ARG A 201 -13.14 -31.65 0.54
N GLU A 202 -13.48 -32.93 0.43
CA GLU A 202 -12.87 -33.83 -0.55
C GLU A 202 -13.07 -33.33 -2.00
N THR A 203 -14.26 -32.77 -2.27
CA THR A 203 -14.59 -32.15 -3.55
C THR A 203 -13.79 -30.87 -3.78
N ALA A 204 -13.68 -30.00 -2.78
CA ALA A 204 -12.93 -28.75 -2.86
C ALA A 204 -11.41 -28.97 -3.03
N VAL A 205 -10.84 -29.97 -2.32
CA VAL A 205 -9.45 -30.43 -2.47
C VAL A 205 -9.19 -30.83 -3.93
N ARG A 206 -10.02 -31.71 -4.51
CA ARG A 206 -9.91 -32.09 -5.93
C ARG A 206 -10.05 -30.90 -6.88
N GLN A 207 -11.06 -30.06 -6.67
CA GLN A 207 -11.38 -28.93 -7.53
C GLN A 207 -10.25 -27.90 -7.62
N TRP A 208 -9.62 -27.60 -6.49
CA TRP A 208 -8.63 -26.52 -6.39
C TRP A 208 -7.18 -27.01 -6.37
N GLY A 209 -6.94 -28.30 -6.62
CA GLY A 209 -5.60 -28.87 -6.80
C GLY A 209 -4.86 -29.16 -5.49
N GLY A 210 -5.57 -29.48 -4.41
CA GLY A 210 -4.99 -30.23 -3.30
C GLY A 210 -4.80 -31.70 -3.68
N THR A 211 -4.06 -32.45 -2.87
CA THR A 211 -3.77 -33.87 -3.13
C THR A 211 -4.00 -34.71 -1.88
N ALA A 212 -4.12 -36.03 -2.03
CA ALA A 212 -4.12 -36.94 -0.89
C ALA A 212 -2.83 -36.84 -0.05
N ALA A 213 -1.72 -36.36 -0.63
CA ALA A 213 -0.49 -36.09 0.11
C ALA A 213 -0.57 -34.78 0.92
N SER A 214 -1.17 -33.71 0.40
CA SER A 214 -1.39 -32.49 1.20
C SER A 214 -2.39 -32.72 2.34
N GLU A 215 -3.45 -33.49 2.10
CA GLU A 215 -4.41 -33.85 3.16
C GLU A 215 -3.75 -34.64 4.29
N ARG A 216 -2.93 -35.66 3.98
CA ARG A 216 -2.16 -36.40 4.98
C ARG A 216 -1.13 -35.54 5.71
N ALA A 217 -0.55 -34.55 5.03
CA ALA A 217 0.36 -33.60 5.67
C ALA A 217 -0.37 -32.72 6.70
N VAL A 218 -1.58 -32.26 6.39
CA VAL A 218 -2.45 -31.57 7.36
C VAL A 218 -2.80 -32.50 8.53
N ASP A 219 -3.24 -33.74 8.27
CA ASP A 219 -3.61 -34.70 9.33
C ASP A 219 -2.44 -34.97 10.29
N ALA A 220 -1.23 -35.16 9.75
CA ALA A 220 -0.02 -35.35 10.55
C ALA A 220 0.37 -34.10 11.36
N ALA A 221 0.14 -32.91 10.82
CA ALA A 221 0.39 -31.64 11.51
C ALA A 221 -0.58 -31.41 12.67
N LEU A 222 -1.86 -31.74 12.49
CA LEU A 222 -2.89 -31.67 13.53
C LEU A 222 -2.61 -32.67 14.67
N GLU A 223 -2.20 -33.90 14.34
CA GLU A 223 -1.81 -34.87 15.37
C GLU A 223 -0.54 -34.41 16.11
N TRP A 224 0.45 -33.85 15.41
CA TRP A 224 1.61 -33.27 16.06
C TRP A 224 1.21 -32.13 17.02
N LEU A 225 0.39 -31.18 16.57
CA LEU A 225 -0.13 -30.08 17.41
C LEU A 225 -0.90 -30.63 18.62
N ARG A 226 -1.73 -31.67 18.45
CA ARG A 226 -2.47 -32.33 19.54
C ARG A 226 -1.54 -32.80 20.66
N THR A 227 -0.42 -33.43 20.32
CA THR A 227 0.57 -33.92 21.30
C THR A 227 1.38 -32.81 22.00
N ARG A 228 1.32 -31.56 21.51
CA ARG A 228 2.07 -30.42 22.04
C ARG A 228 1.20 -29.38 22.77
N GLN A 229 -0.09 -29.64 22.92
CA GLN A 229 -0.96 -28.83 23.77
C GLN A 229 -0.57 -29.01 25.24
N GLN A 230 -0.52 -27.92 26.01
CA GLN A 230 -0.26 -27.96 27.45
C GLN A 230 -1.54 -28.24 28.24
N SER A 231 -1.40 -28.62 29.51
CA SER A 231 -2.53 -29.00 30.39
C SER A 231 -3.52 -27.87 30.68
N ASP A 232 -3.12 -26.60 30.50
CA ASP A 232 -4.01 -25.44 30.57
C ASP A 232 -4.69 -25.10 29.23
N GLY A 233 -4.45 -25.91 28.19
CA GLY A 233 -5.03 -25.80 26.86
C GLY A 233 -4.24 -24.96 25.86
N ARG A 234 -3.16 -24.29 26.28
CA ARG A 234 -2.37 -23.42 25.39
C ARG A 234 -1.35 -24.19 24.56
N TRP A 235 -0.91 -23.55 23.50
CA TRP A 235 0.36 -23.82 22.83
C TRP A 235 1.32 -22.65 23.06
N SER A 236 2.58 -22.95 23.37
CA SER A 236 3.66 -21.96 23.45
C SER A 236 4.95 -22.56 22.91
N ASP A 237 5.72 -21.75 22.20
CA ASP A 237 7.01 -22.11 21.61
C ASP A 237 7.83 -20.81 21.42
N GLY A 238 9.10 -20.93 21.08
CA GLY A 238 10.03 -19.82 20.95
C GLY A 238 10.44 -19.20 22.29
N ASP A 239 10.90 -17.94 22.24
CA ASP A 239 11.37 -17.21 23.43
C ASP A 239 10.19 -16.78 24.34
N PRO A 240 10.14 -17.23 25.61
CA PRO A 240 9.10 -16.86 26.56
C PRO A 240 8.94 -15.35 26.78
N GLN A 241 10.00 -14.55 26.58
CA GLN A 241 9.94 -13.09 26.72
C GLN A 241 9.05 -12.43 25.65
N LEU A 242 8.84 -13.12 24.51
CA LEU A 242 7.99 -12.63 23.43
C LEU A 242 6.49 -12.90 23.68
N LYS A 243 6.15 -13.67 24.74
CA LYS A 243 4.77 -13.90 25.24
C LYS A 243 3.77 -14.41 24.18
N LEU A 244 4.25 -15.18 23.19
CA LEU A 244 3.51 -15.53 21.97
C LEU A 244 2.32 -16.50 22.14
N ALA A 245 2.15 -17.11 23.31
CA ALA A 245 1.17 -18.17 23.56
C ALA A 245 -0.28 -17.85 23.11
N PRO A 246 -0.83 -16.63 23.26
CA PRO A 246 -2.16 -16.30 22.76
C PRO A 246 -2.28 -16.42 21.23
N GLY A 247 -1.28 -15.92 20.49
CA GLY A 247 -1.23 -16.02 19.03
C GLY A 247 -1.00 -17.45 18.55
N LEU A 248 -0.07 -18.18 19.17
CA LEU A 248 0.24 -19.57 18.84
C LEU A 248 -0.97 -20.50 19.09
N SER A 249 -1.66 -20.32 20.22
CA SER A 249 -2.87 -21.08 20.54
C SER A 249 -4.00 -20.78 19.56
N GLY A 250 -4.16 -19.52 19.15
CA GLY A 250 -5.12 -19.14 18.11
C GLY A 250 -4.81 -19.77 16.75
N LEU A 251 -3.55 -19.80 16.31
CA LEU A 251 -3.15 -20.49 15.07
C LEU A 251 -3.40 -22.01 15.15
N ALA A 252 -3.05 -22.65 16.27
CA ALA A 252 -3.28 -24.08 16.46
C ALA A 252 -4.77 -24.43 16.43
N VAL A 253 -5.61 -23.70 17.17
CA VAL A 253 -7.07 -23.84 17.15
C VAL A 253 -7.62 -23.65 15.73
N LEU A 254 -7.11 -22.66 14.98
CA LEU A 254 -7.54 -22.41 13.60
C LEU A 254 -7.23 -23.55 12.64
N ALA A 255 -6.16 -24.34 12.85
CA ALA A 255 -5.84 -25.47 11.98
C ALA A 255 -6.86 -26.60 12.17
N PHE A 256 -7.19 -26.92 13.43
CA PHE A 256 -8.27 -27.87 13.73
C PHE A 256 -9.62 -27.39 13.15
N LEU A 257 -9.99 -26.13 13.37
CA LEU A 257 -11.20 -25.52 12.79
C LEU A 257 -11.18 -25.48 11.26
N GLY A 258 -10.01 -25.32 10.64
CA GLY A 258 -9.82 -25.27 9.19
C GLY A 258 -10.10 -26.62 8.55
N LYS A 259 -9.58 -27.70 9.12
CA LYS A 259 -9.92 -29.09 8.77
C LYS A 259 -11.38 -29.47 9.09
N GLY A 260 -12.06 -28.66 9.90
CA GLY A 260 -13.47 -28.81 10.23
C GLY A 260 -13.75 -29.40 11.62
N HIS A 261 -12.72 -29.60 12.46
CA HIS A 261 -12.88 -30.08 13.83
C HIS A 261 -13.29 -28.96 14.78
N THR A 262 -14.36 -29.16 15.54
CA THR A 262 -14.89 -28.21 16.52
C THR A 262 -14.93 -28.79 17.94
N HIS A 263 -15.14 -27.93 18.94
CA HIS A 263 -15.35 -28.35 20.34
C HIS A 263 -16.71 -29.01 20.60
N THR A 264 -17.62 -28.96 19.62
CA THR A 264 -18.94 -29.60 19.68
C THR A 264 -19.02 -30.92 18.91
N ASP A 265 -18.00 -31.28 18.12
CA ASP A 265 -17.98 -32.53 17.35
C ASP A 265 -17.78 -33.76 18.24
N GLU A 266 -18.16 -34.94 17.74
CA GLU A 266 -17.94 -36.23 18.42
C GLU A 266 -16.59 -36.90 18.06
N GLY A 267 -15.65 -36.14 17.50
CA GLY A 267 -14.37 -36.64 16.98
C GLY A 267 -13.17 -36.50 17.93
N GLY A 268 -12.09 -37.23 17.66
CA GLY A 268 -10.89 -37.32 18.52
C GLY A 268 -10.07 -36.03 18.73
N HIS A 269 -10.43 -34.92 18.07
CA HIS A 269 -9.83 -33.59 18.29
C HIS A 269 -10.72 -32.63 19.09
N ARG A 270 -11.96 -33.04 19.44
CA ARG A 270 -12.94 -32.22 20.17
C ARG A 270 -12.34 -31.56 21.41
N ASP A 271 -11.75 -32.37 22.28
CA ASP A 271 -11.20 -31.89 23.55
C ASP A 271 -10.01 -30.94 23.32
N THR A 272 -9.19 -31.19 22.31
CA THR A 272 -8.06 -30.30 21.97
C THR A 272 -8.54 -28.93 21.53
N VAL A 273 -9.60 -28.86 20.71
CA VAL A 273 -10.25 -27.59 20.34
C VAL A 273 -10.90 -26.94 21.56
N ALA A 274 -11.63 -27.70 22.37
CA ALA A 274 -12.31 -27.21 23.57
C ALA A 274 -11.33 -26.61 24.59
N HIS A 275 -10.18 -27.26 24.83
CA HIS A 275 -9.13 -26.75 25.71
C HIS A 275 -8.46 -25.50 25.14
N GLY A 276 -8.19 -25.46 23.84
CA GLY A 276 -7.63 -24.28 23.17
C GLY A 276 -8.55 -23.05 23.23
N LEU A 277 -9.84 -23.23 22.96
CA LEU A 277 -10.85 -22.18 23.12
C LEU A 277 -10.99 -21.74 24.59
N ARG A 278 -10.98 -22.68 25.54
CA ARG A 278 -11.05 -22.37 26.98
C ARG A 278 -9.86 -21.54 27.45
N TYR A 279 -8.65 -21.80 26.93
CA TYR A 279 -7.47 -20.96 27.17
C TYR A 279 -7.65 -19.55 26.60
N LEU A 280 -8.08 -19.41 25.34
CA LEU A 280 -8.31 -18.08 24.75
C LEU A 280 -9.37 -17.27 25.53
N LEU A 281 -10.44 -17.93 25.97
CA LEU A 281 -11.49 -17.31 26.79
C LEU A 281 -10.99 -16.91 28.19
N SER A 282 -10.10 -17.69 28.82
CA SER A 282 -9.60 -17.40 30.18
C SER A 282 -8.61 -16.24 30.22
N ILE A 283 -7.92 -15.94 29.10
CA ILE A 283 -7.01 -14.80 28.98
C ILE A 283 -7.66 -13.53 28.41
N GLN A 284 -8.93 -13.58 27.98
CA GLN A 284 -9.61 -12.41 27.43
C GLN A 284 -9.96 -11.42 28.56
N THR A 285 -9.54 -10.16 28.41
CA THR A 285 -9.92 -9.12 29.37
C THR A 285 -11.40 -8.69 29.21
N PRO A 286 -12.01 -8.03 30.21
CA PRO A 286 -13.37 -7.50 30.09
C PRO A 286 -13.57 -6.52 28.93
N GLU A 287 -12.50 -5.87 28.47
CA GLU A 287 -12.49 -4.96 27.31
C GLU A 287 -12.38 -5.72 25.97
N GLY A 288 -12.09 -7.02 25.99
CA GLY A 288 -11.97 -7.88 24.81
C GLY A 288 -10.55 -8.14 24.32
N ARG A 289 -9.51 -7.71 25.07
CA ARG A 289 -8.10 -7.87 24.69
C ARG A 289 -7.58 -9.29 24.93
N PHE A 290 -6.74 -9.81 24.02
CA PHE A 290 -5.98 -11.05 24.19
C PHE A 290 -4.50 -10.78 24.43
N GLY A 291 -4.07 -10.94 25.69
CA GLY A 291 -2.67 -10.74 26.11
C GLY A 291 -2.43 -9.41 26.84
N GLU A 292 -1.19 -9.24 27.29
CA GLU A 292 -0.76 -8.06 28.05
C GLU A 292 -0.70 -6.78 27.19
N PRO A 293 -0.98 -5.59 27.78
CA PRO A 293 -0.93 -4.31 27.08
C PRO A 293 0.45 -4.03 26.48
N TYR A 294 0.50 -3.31 25.36
CA TYR A 294 1.76 -2.95 24.71
C TYR A 294 2.64 -2.08 25.61
N LEU A 295 2.03 -1.16 26.35
CA LEU A 295 2.68 -0.34 27.36
C LEU A 295 2.21 -0.77 28.75
N ALA A 296 3.12 -1.29 29.57
CA ALA A 296 2.89 -1.60 30.97
C ALA A 296 3.89 -0.79 31.82
N GLY A 297 3.39 0.01 32.78
CA GLY A 297 4.25 0.90 33.57
C GLY A 297 5.00 1.99 32.78
N GLY A 298 4.66 2.20 31.51
CA GLY A 298 5.39 3.07 30.58
C GLY A 298 6.45 2.37 29.72
N GLU A 299 6.71 1.08 29.94
CA GLU A 299 7.68 0.29 29.18
C GLU A 299 7.01 -0.56 28.08
N LYS A 300 7.73 -0.81 26.99
CA LYS A 300 7.27 -1.64 25.86
C LYS A 300 7.27 -3.11 26.25
N ASN A 301 6.11 -3.63 26.63
CA ASN A 301 5.94 -4.94 27.28
C ASN A 301 5.51 -6.06 26.31
N ASN A 302 4.62 -5.80 25.36
CA ASN A 302 4.22 -6.81 24.36
C ASN A 302 4.03 -6.26 22.94
N ARG A 303 5.10 -6.33 22.13
CA ARG A 303 5.10 -5.88 20.72
C ARG A 303 4.36 -6.78 19.73
N TYR A 304 3.69 -7.84 20.19
CA TYR A 304 2.91 -8.75 19.34
C TYR A 304 1.41 -8.75 19.70
N LEU A 305 1.00 -7.91 20.65
CA LEU A 305 -0.37 -7.81 21.16
C LEU A 305 -1.42 -7.78 20.03
N MET A 306 -1.28 -6.91 19.03
CA MET A 306 -2.30 -6.82 17.98
C MET A 306 -2.31 -8.01 17.02
N TYR A 307 -1.21 -8.77 16.88
CA TYR A 307 -1.26 -10.07 16.21
C TYR A 307 -2.05 -11.08 17.02
N HIS A 308 -1.82 -11.14 18.34
CA HIS A 308 -2.59 -12.01 19.24
C HIS A 308 -4.08 -11.67 19.17
N GLN A 309 -4.42 -10.38 19.22
CA GLN A 309 -5.78 -9.89 19.10
C GLN A 309 -6.45 -10.38 17.82
N GLY A 310 -5.82 -10.15 16.66
CA GLY A 310 -6.36 -10.59 15.38
C GLY A 310 -6.55 -12.11 15.33
N ILE A 311 -5.50 -12.88 15.60
CA ILE A 311 -5.50 -14.35 15.48
C ILE A 311 -6.50 -15.00 16.45
N ALA A 312 -6.51 -14.60 17.73
CA ALA A 312 -7.46 -15.14 18.71
C ALA A 312 -8.91 -14.77 18.36
N THR A 313 -9.15 -13.57 17.83
CA THR A 313 -10.49 -13.17 17.36
C THR A 313 -10.95 -14.03 16.18
N ILE A 314 -10.08 -14.34 15.21
CA ILE A 314 -10.41 -15.25 14.10
C ILE A 314 -10.76 -16.64 14.66
N ALA A 315 -9.98 -17.18 15.61
CA ALA A 315 -10.23 -18.49 16.22
C ALA A 315 -11.61 -18.57 16.89
N LEU A 316 -11.96 -17.59 17.74
CA LEU A 316 -13.27 -17.55 18.39
C LEU A 316 -14.41 -17.29 17.40
N ALA A 317 -14.20 -16.43 16.41
CA ALA A 317 -15.23 -16.07 15.43
C ALA A 317 -15.54 -17.22 14.46
N GLU A 318 -14.53 -17.95 13.98
CA GLU A 318 -14.73 -19.14 13.15
C GLU A 318 -15.39 -20.28 13.94
N ALA A 319 -14.93 -20.53 15.18
CA ALA A 319 -15.59 -21.49 16.07
C ALA A 319 -17.07 -21.14 16.31
N TYR A 320 -17.39 -19.86 16.56
CA TYR A 320 -18.77 -19.41 16.72
C TYR A 320 -19.58 -19.53 15.41
N ALA A 321 -19.00 -19.20 14.26
CA ALA A 321 -19.69 -19.30 12.97
C ALA A 321 -20.05 -20.75 12.62
N MET A 322 -19.15 -21.69 12.90
CA MET A 322 -19.30 -23.13 12.64
C MET A 322 -20.30 -23.79 13.61
N THR A 323 -20.16 -23.57 14.92
CA THR A 323 -20.92 -24.29 15.97
C THR A 323 -22.18 -23.57 16.44
N ARG A 324 -22.22 -22.24 16.31
CA ARG A 324 -23.24 -21.36 16.90
C ARG A 324 -23.35 -21.43 18.43
N ASP A 325 -22.31 -21.91 19.11
CA ASP A 325 -22.22 -21.94 20.57
C ASP A 325 -22.48 -20.53 21.17
N PRO A 326 -23.55 -20.34 21.97
CA PRO A 326 -23.87 -19.04 22.54
C PRO A 326 -22.80 -18.50 23.50
N ALA A 327 -21.96 -19.37 24.08
CA ALA A 327 -20.87 -18.95 24.97
C ALA A 327 -19.78 -18.15 24.23
N LEU A 328 -19.63 -18.32 22.91
CA LEU A 328 -18.62 -17.64 22.11
C LEU A 328 -19.08 -16.26 21.57
N ARG A 329 -20.40 -16.03 21.45
CA ARG A 329 -20.94 -14.81 20.80
C ARG A 329 -20.45 -13.52 21.45
N GLU A 330 -20.56 -13.43 22.77
CA GLU A 330 -20.20 -12.23 23.53
C GLU A 330 -18.67 -12.01 23.59
N PRO A 331 -17.83 -13.03 23.86
CA PRO A 331 -16.38 -12.94 23.66
C PRO A 331 -15.95 -12.39 22.29
N VAL A 332 -16.56 -12.87 21.19
CA VAL A 332 -16.28 -12.35 19.84
C VAL A 332 -16.71 -10.88 19.71
N ARG A 333 -17.89 -10.50 20.23
CA ARG A 333 -18.35 -9.10 20.21
C ARG A 333 -17.39 -8.15 20.93
N ARG A 334 -16.89 -8.54 22.12
CA ARG A 334 -15.87 -7.76 22.84
C ARG A 334 -14.55 -7.68 22.08
N ALA A 335 -14.11 -8.78 21.48
CA ALA A 335 -12.88 -8.84 20.69
C ALA A 335 -12.92 -7.88 19.49
N VAL A 336 -14.06 -7.84 18.77
CA VAL A 336 -14.31 -6.87 17.69
C VAL A 336 -14.34 -5.44 18.22
N ALA A 337 -15.02 -5.18 19.34
CA ALA A 337 -15.05 -3.85 19.95
C ALA A 337 -13.63 -3.33 20.27
N PHE A 338 -12.77 -4.19 20.84
CA PHE A 338 -11.37 -3.86 21.10
C PHE A 338 -10.57 -3.57 19.81
N ILE A 339 -10.74 -4.38 18.77
CA ILE A 339 -10.07 -4.14 17.46
C ILE A 339 -10.47 -2.77 16.91
N GLN A 340 -11.76 -2.44 16.93
CA GLN A 340 -12.25 -1.13 16.45
C GLN A 340 -11.70 0.04 17.28
N GLN A 341 -11.61 -0.12 18.60
CA GLN A 341 -11.05 0.88 19.52
C GLN A 341 -9.54 1.11 19.31
N ALA A 342 -8.78 0.05 19.01
CA ALA A 342 -7.33 0.11 18.81
C ALA A 342 -6.89 0.63 17.42
N GLN A 343 -7.84 0.94 16.53
CA GLN A 343 -7.55 1.42 15.18
C GLN A 343 -6.89 2.80 15.21
N GLN A 344 -5.87 2.96 14.37
CA GLN A 344 -5.04 4.17 14.31
C GLN A 344 -5.62 5.19 13.32
N ASP A 345 -5.14 6.44 13.41
CA ASP A 345 -5.61 7.61 12.66
C ASP A 345 -5.77 7.41 11.14
N ALA A 346 -4.79 6.78 10.46
CA ALA A 346 -4.85 6.53 9.03
C ALA A 346 -5.76 5.34 8.65
N GLY A 347 -6.18 4.52 9.63
CA GLY A 347 -7.14 3.42 9.48
C GLY A 347 -6.53 2.01 9.50
N GLY A 348 -5.23 1.89 9.74
CA GLY A 348 -4.58 0.62 10.06
C GLY A 348 -4.43 0.41 11.57
N TRP A 349 -3.60 -0.55 11.96
CA TRP A 349 -3.23 -0.83 13.35
C TRP A 349 -1.72 -0.83 13.53
N ASP A 350 -1.23 -0.53 14.73
CA ASP A 350 0.18 -0.76 15.09
C ASP A 350 0.34 -2.11 15.80
N TYR A 351 1.56 -2.45 16.19
CA TYR A 351 1.87 -3.62 17.02
C TYR A 351 1.14 -3.69 18.37
N GLY A 352 0.73 -2.54 18.90
CA GLY A 352 0.11 -2.37 20.21
C GLY A 352 -1.23 -1.65 20.17
N ASP A 353 -1.85 -1.54 21.34
CA ASP A 353 -3.15 -0.91 21.59
C ASP A 353 -3.08 0.61 21.83
N ALA A 354 -1.88 1.19 21.90
CA ALA A 354 -1.67 2.63 22.12
C ALA A 354 -1.84 3.46 20.82
N PRO A 355 -2.36 4.70 20.88
CA PRO A 355 -2.46 5.59 19.73
C PRO A 355 -1.09 6.18 19.37
N THR A 356 -0.36 5.54 18.46
CA THR A 356 0.95 5.98 17.95
C THR A 356 0.85 6.77 16.64
N GLY A 357 -0.26 6.61 15.91
CA GLY A 357 -0.45 7.09 14.53
C GLY A 357 0.47 6.40 13.52
N ARG A 358 1.20 5.36 13.95
CA ARG A 358 1.86 4.40 13.07
C ARG A 358 0.82 3.35 12.68
N ASN A 359 0.67 3.13 11.38
CA ASN A 359 -0.32 2.23 10.81
C ASN A 359 0.45 1.18 10.00
N ASP A 360 0.37 -0.07 10.43
CA ASP A 360 1.16 -1.21 9.97
C ASP A 360 0.30 -2.16 9.14
N THR A 361 0.66 -2.35 7.87
CA THR A 361 -0.08 -3.18 6.92
C THR A 361 -0.11 -4.65 7.35
N SER A 362 0.96 -5.16 7.97
CA SER A 362 1.06 -6.57 8.36
C SER A 362 0.12 -6.95 9.51
N VAL A 363 -0.05 -6.04 10.47
CA VAL A 363 -1.02 -6.19 11.56
C VAL A 363 -2.44 -5.92 11.07
N THR A 364 -2.62 -4.95 10.18
CA THR A 364 -3.90 -4.59 9.57
C THR A 364 -4.53 -5.76 8.80
N GLY A 365 -3.72 -6.57 8.09
CA GLY A 365 -4.21 -7.78 7.43
C GLY A 365 -4.88 -8.78 8.38
N TRP A 366 -4.28 -9.02 9.55
CA TRP A 366 -4.87 -9.89 10.57
C TRP A 366 -6.13 -9.29 11.20
N GLN A 367 -6.18 -7.96 11.43
CA GLN A 367 -7.37 -7.32 11.96
C GLN A 367 -8.52 -7.40 10.94
N LEU A 368 -8.25 -7.18 9.66
CA LEU A 368 -9.25 -7.34 8.61
C LEU A 368 -9.77 -8.79 8.53
N MET A 369 -8.89 -9.79 8.63
CA MET A 369 -9.28 -11.19 8.67
C MET A 369 -10.16 -11.51 9.90
N ALA A 370 -9.83 -10.95 11.07
CA ALA A 370 -10.65 -11.04 12.29
C ALA A 370 -12.04 -10.42 12.11
N LEU A 371 -12.10 -9.18 11.60
CA LEU A 371 -13.36 -8.49 11.33
C LEU A 371 -14.20 -9.23 10.29
N LYS A 372 -13.58 -9.78 9.24
CA LYS A 372 -14.26 -10.62 8.23
C LYS A 372 -14.80 -11.91 8.82
N SER A 373 -14.05 -12.61 9.67
CA SER A 373 -14.54 -13.84 10.33
C SER A 373 -15.67 -13.53 11.31
N ALA A 374 -15.61 -12.42 12.06
CA ALA A 374 -16.69 -11.98 12.93
C ALA A 374 -17.95 -11.56 12.14
N HIS A 375 -17.79 -10.86 11.03
CA HIS A 375 -18.88 -10.52 10.12
C HIS A 375 -19.55 -11.79 9.55
N ALA A 376 -18.76 -12.78 9.11
CA ALA A 376 -19.27 -14.09 8.68
C ALA A 376 -19.91 -14.90 9.83
N ALA A 377 -19.56 -14.64 11.09
CA ALA A 377 -20.26 -15.18 12.24
C ALA A 377 -21.60 -14.46 12.55
N GLY A 378 -21.90 -13.34 11.90
CA GLY A 378 -23.08 -12.50 12.17
C GLY A 378 -22.87 -11.52 13.33
N VAL A 379 -21.62 -11.19 13.67
CA VAL A 379 -21.28 -10.11 14.60
C VAL A 379 -21.11 -8.81 13.80
N GLU A 380 -21.69 -7.73 14.31
CA GLU A 380 -21.63 -6.42 13.66
C GLU A 380 -20.20 -5.85 13.64
N VAL A 381 -19.83 -5.23 12.52
CA VAL A 381 -18.57 -4.52 12.33
C VAL A 381 -18.88 -3.11 11.83
N GLY A 382 -18.32 -2.11 12.50
CA GLY A 382 -18.47 -0.70 12.18
C GLY A 382 -17.96 -0.36 10.78
N TRP A 383 -18.78 0.35 10.00
CA TRP A 383 -18.43 0.73 8.64
C TRP A 383 -17.29 1.77 8.64
N GLU A 384 -17.19 2.59 9.68
CA GLU A 384 -16.09 3.53 9.91
C GLU A 384 -14.74 2.81 9.97
N THR A 385 -14.68 1.67 10.66
CA THR A 385 -13.47 0.86 10.79
C THR A 385 -13.06 0.27 9.45
N LEU A 386 -14.02 -0.30 8.70
CA LEU A 386 -13.79 -0.86 7.37
C LEU A 386 -13.38 0.22 6.35
N PHE A 387 -13.99 1.40 6.43
CA PHE A 387 -13.59 2.57 5.64
C PHE A 387 -12.17 3.04 6.01
N GLY A 388 -11.79 2.94 7.28
CA GLY A 388 -10.42 3.11 7.76
C GLY A 388 -9.45 2.16 7.06
N VAL A 389 -9.77 0.85 6.99
CA VAL A 389 -8.92 -0.15 6.30
C VAL A 389 -8.74 0.23 4.82
N MET A 390 -9.83 0.58 4.12
CA MET A 390 -9.77 1.00 2.71
C MET A 390 -8.90 2.26 2.52
N ARG A 391 -9.01 3.23 3.44
CA ARG A 391 -8.17 4.43 3.46
C ARG A 391 -6.70 4.07 3.68
N HIS A 392 -6.38 3.18 4.63
CA HIS A 392 -5.02 2.70 4.89
C HIS A 392 -4.42 2.02 3.65
N LEU A 393 -5.15 1.09 3.03
CA LEU A 393 -4.70 0.39 1.83
C LEU A 393 -4.44 1.35 0.66
N ASN A 394 -5.36 2.29 0.39
CA ASN A 394 -5.18 3.30 -0.66
C ASN A 394 -4.00 4.25 -0.37
N LEU A 395 -3.67 4.53 0.89
CA LEU A 395 -2.52 5.37 1.25
C LEU A 395 -1.19 4.62 1.17
N ASN A 396 -1.20 3.30 1.36
CA ASN A 396 -0.01 2.46 1.40
C ASN A 396 0.17 1.58 0.14
N THR A 397 -0.68 1.71 -0.88
CA THR A 397 -0.52 0.96 -2.15
C THR A 397 -0.16 1.92 -3.27
N SER A 398 0.94 1.65 -3.97
CA SER A 398 1.36 2.41 -5.14
C SER A 398 0.56 2.02 -6.39
N ALA A 399 0.59 2.87 -7.41
CA ALA A 399 0.06 2.54 -8.73
C ALA A 399 0.81 1.38 -9.43
N GLY A 400 1.98 0.96 -8.92
CA GLY A 400 2.75 -0.18 -9.41
C GLY A 400 2.53 -1.47 -8.64
N GLY A 401 1.47 -1.59 -7.83
CA GLY A 401 1.17 -2.77 -7.02
C GLY A 401 1.98 -2.90 -5.73
N GLU A 402 3.15 -2.27 -5.63
CA GLU A 402 3.96 -2.22 -4.39
C GLU A 402 3.17 -1.68 -3.20
N VAL A 403 3.30 -2.36 -2.05
CA VAL A 403 2.59 -2.03 -0.80
C VAL A 403 3.60 -1.66 0.29
N ILE A 404 3.43 -0.48 0.86
CA ILE A 404 4.22 0.05 1.95
C ILE A 404 3.83 -0.69 3.24
N TYR A 405 4.85 -1.13 3.97
CA TYR A 405 4.69 -1.82 5.24
C TYR A 405 4.07 -0.95 6.34
N ALA A 406 4.49 0.31 6.48
CA ALA A 406 3.91 1.24 7.45
C ALA A 406 4.06 2.71 7.02
N ASN A 407 3.12 3.56 7.43
CA ASN A 407 3.10 5.00 7.11
C ASN A 407 4.16 5.83 7.87
N ARG A 408 4.63 5.35 9.03
CA ARG A 408 5.64 5.99 9.89
C ARG A 408 6.68 4.95 10.28
N GLU A 409 7.91 5.39 10.47
CA GLU A 409 9.07 4.53 10.78
C GLU A 409 9.11 3.25 9.90
N PRO A 410 9.00 3.35 8.56
CA PRO A 410 9.14 2.18 7.70
C PRO A 410 10.61 1.71 7.76
N GLY A 411 10.86 0.57 8.41
CA GLY A 411 12.18 -0.06 8.40
C GLY A 411 12.61 -0.34 6.95
N PRO A 412 13.84 0.00 6.52
CA PRO A 412 14.25 -0.14 5.11
C PRO A 412 14.05 -1.55 4.54
N TRP A 413 14.34 -2.56 5.36
CA TRP A 413 14.19 -4.00 5.14
C TRP A 413 12.73 -4.51 5.15
N ARG A 414 11.73 -3.65 5.36
CA ARG A 414 10.31 -4.04 5.46
C ARG A 414 9.55 -3.58 4.22
N ARG A 415 9.85 -4.23 3.10
CA ARG A 415 9.16 -4.12 1.81
C ARG A 415 9.10 -5.51 1.16
N GLY A 416 8.51 -5.60 -0.04
CA GLY A 416 8.51 -6.82 -0.84
C GLY A 416 7.27 -7.70 -0.63
N PRO A 417 7.34 -8.97 -1.06
CA PRO A 417 6.16 -9.71 -1.51
C PRO A 417 5.16 -10.04 -0.40
N GLY A 418 5.62 -10.14 0.86
CA GLY A 418 4.72 -10.28 2.01
C GLY A 418 3.70 -9.14 2.14
N MET A 419 4.09 -7.89 1.87
CA MET A 419 3.15 -6.75 1.96
C MET A 419 2.24 -6.66 0.74
N ILE A 420 2.74 -7.03 -0.44
CA ILE A 420 1.95 -7.15 -1.66
C ILE A 420 0.85 -8.19 -1.48
N ALA A 421 1.18 -9.36 -0.91
CA ALA A 421 0.24 -10.43 -0.61
C ALA A 421 -0.85 -10.00 0.38
N VAL A 422 -0.47 -9.31 1.46
CA VAL A 422 -1.43 -8.77 2.43
C VAL A 422 -2.34 -7.72 1.79
N GLY A 423 -1.78 -6.81 0.99
CA GLY A 423 -2.56 -5.79 0.28
C GLY A 423 -3.55 -6.39 -0.72
N LEU A 424 -3.11 -7.35 -1.54
CA LEU A 424 -3.96 -8.05 -2.51
C LEU A 424 -5.08 -8.82 -1.81
N PHE A 425 -4.75 -9.65 -0.80
CA PHE A 425 -5.75 -10.34 0.01
C PHE A 425 -6.75 -9.36 0.63
N SER A 426 -6.27 -8.23 1.15
CA SER A 426 -7.13 -7.25 1.84
C SER A 426 -8.09 -6.55 0.89
N HIS A 427 -7.65 -6.18 -0.32
CA HIS A 427 -8.53 -5.66 -1.36
C HIS A 427 -9.61 -6.70 -1.73
N LEU A 428 -9.22 -7.95 -2.01
CA LEU A 428 -10.15 -9.02 -2.38
C LEU A 428 -11.14 -9.36 -1.25
N ALA A 429 -10.70 -9.37 0.01
CA ALA A 429 -11.56 -9.59 1.19
C ALA A 429 -12.58 -8.46 1.42
N LEU A 430 -12.25 -7.24 0.97
CA LEU A 430 -13.14 -6.08 0.90
C LEU A 430 -13.94 -6.02 -0.42
N GLY A 431 -13.91 -7.05 -1.26
CA GLY A 431 -14.71 -7.11 -2.48
C GLY A 431 -14.23 -6.24 -3.64
N TRP A 432 -12.96 -5.81 -3.67
CA TRP A 432 -12.40 -5.19 -4.88
C TRP A 432 -12.44 -6.16 -6.07
N PRO A 433 -12.68 -5.69 -7.31
CA PRO A 433 -12.70 -6.55 -8.48
C PRO A 433 -11.33 -7.18 -8.75
N ARG A 434 -11.26 -8.53 -8.80
CA ARG A 434 -10.01 -9.27 -9.09
C ARG A 434 -9.45 -9.04 -10.50
N ASP A 435 -10.28 -8.56 -11.41
CA ASP A 435 -9.94 -8.20 -12.78
C ASP A 435 -9.44 -6.75 -12.91
N CYS A 436 -9.45 -5.96 -11.83
CA CYS A 436 -8.82 -4.64 -11.86
C CYS A 436 -7.30 -4.75 -12.06
N ALA A 437 -6.70 -3.77 -12.76
CA ALA A 437 -5.27 -3.79 -13.11
C ALA A 437 -4.36 -3.91 -11.87
N LEU A 438 -4.74 -3.29 -10.74
CA LEU A 438 -3.99 -3.38 -9.49
C LEU A 438 -3.93 -4.82 -8.96
N ALA A 439 -5.05 -5.55 -8.96
CA ALA A 439 -5.10 -6.91 -8.45
C ALA A 439 -4.28 -7.88 -9.32
N GLN A 440 -4.39 -7.75 -10.64
CA GLN A 440 -3.58 -8.53 -11.59
C GLN A 440 -2.08 -8.24 -11.43
N GLN A 441 -1.69 -6.96 -11.38
CA GLN A 441 -0.28 -6.57 -11.21
C GLN A 441 0.30 -7.06 -9.88
N GLN A 442 -0.47 -6.99 -8.78
CA GLN A 442 -0.04 -7.55 -7.50
C GLN A 442 0.13 -9.07 -7.59
N ALA A 443 -0.78 -9.79 -8.26
CA ALA A 443 -0.68 -11.22 -8.44
C ALA A 443 0.54 -11.64 -9.28
N ASP A 444 0.87 -10.87 -10.33
CA ASP A 444 2.08 -11.09 -11.14
C ASP A 444 3.37 -10.87 -10.33
N LEU A 445 3.41 -9.84 -9.48
CA LEU A 445 4.54 -9.60 -8.56
C LEU A 445 4.73 -10.75 -7.57
N LEU A 446 3.65 -11.42 -7.12
CA LEU A 446 3.77 -12.61 -6.28
C LEU A 446 4.28 -13.84 -7.06
N LEU A 447 3.84 -14.04 -8.31
CA LEU A 447 4.36 -15.11 -9.18
C LEU A 447 5.84 -14.91 -9.57
N ALA A 448 6.32 -13.67 -9.57
CA ALA A 448 7.74 -13.36 -9.75
C ALA A 448 8.59 -13.72 -8.51
N ASN A 449 7.97 -13.91 -7.34
CA ASN A 449 8.61 -14.17 -6.05
C ASN A 449 8.05 -15.45 -5.40
N LEU A 450 8.07 -16.58 -6.13
CA LEU A 450 7.54 -17.85 -5.63
C LEU A 450 8.22 -18.28 -4.30
N PRO A 451 7.50 -18.99 -3.41
CA PRO A 451 8.05 -19.49 -2.15
C PRO A 451 9.32 -20.32 -2.34
N ASP A 452 10.40 -19.99 -1.64
CA ASP A 452 11.62 -20.80 -1.62
C ASP A 452 12.19 -20.91 -0.20
N TRP A 453 12.57 -22.12 0.17
CA TRP A 453 13.00 -22.45 1.53
C TRP A 453 14.46 -22.04 1.79
N ALA A 454 15.32 -22.05 0.77
CA ALA A 454 16.68 -21.57 0.91
C ALA A 454 16.71 -20.05 1.07
N ASP A 455 15.88 -19.33 0.32
CA ASP A 455 15.71 -17.87 0.44
C ASP A 455 15.14 -17.49 1.82
N MET A 456 14.15 -18.22 2.33
CA MET A 456 13.66 -18.05 3.71
C MET A 456 14.74 -18.32 4.77
N ASN A 457 15.63 -19.29 4.56
CA ASN A 457 16.77 -19.52 5.46
C ASN A 457 17.86 -18.45 5.34
N ARG A 458 18.03 -17.83 4.16
CA ARG A 458 18.99 -16.73 3.97
C ARG A 458 18.53 -15.45 4.65
N ASN A 459 17.23 -15.15 4.67
CA ASN A 459 16.58 -13.97 5.26
C ASN A 459 17.31 -13.38 6.50
N ASP A 460 18.24 -12.44 6.28
CA ASP A 460 18.84 -11.66 7.36
C ASP A 460 18.01 -10.39 7.59
N PRO A 461 17.35 -10.21 8.75
CA PRO A 461 16.50 -9.05 9.01
C PRO A 461 17.25 -7.70 9.09
N ARG A 462 18.58 -7.71 8.87
CA ARG A 462 19.46 -6.53 8.77
C ARG A 462 19.85 -6.20 7.32
N ASP A 463 19.65 -7.11 6.37
CA ASP A 463 19.94 -6.87 4.96
C ASP A 463 18.65 -6.44 4.22
N PRO A 464 18.56 -5.19 3.72
CA PRO A 464 17.40 -4.76 2.94
C PRO A 464 17.33 -5.35 1.52
N ALA A 465 18.34 -6.08 1.05
CA ALA A 465 18.32 -6.79 -0.23
C ALA A 465 17.65 -8.18 -0.12
N ASP A 466 17.65 -8.80 1.07
CA ASP A 466 16.91 -10.03 1.34
C ASP A 466 15.40 -9.71 1.38
N CYS A 467 14.71 -9.96 0.26
CA CYS A 467 13.26 -9.93 0.23
C CYS A 467 12.72 -10.94 1.26
N LEU A 468 11.75 -10.52 2.08
CA LEU A 468 11.29 -11.28 3.26
C LEU A 468 10.44 -12.53 2.89
N HIS A 469 11.08 -13.54 2.30
CA HIS A 469 10.54 -14.90 2.23
C HIS A 469 10.35 -15.40 3.66
N THR A 470 9.08 -15.57 4.04
CA THR A 470 8.59 -15.90 5.38
C THR A 470 7.34 -16.77 5.22
N MET A 471 7.03 -17.62 6.19
CA MET A 471 5.79 -18.40 6.14
C MET A 471 4.55 -17.49 6.26
N TYR A 472 4.69 -16.32 6.90
CA TYR A 472 3.70 -15.26 6.85
C TYR A 472 3.39 -14.80 5.42
N TYR A 473 4.42 -14.54 4.60
CA TYR A 473 4.24 -14.24 3.18
C TYR A 473 3.58 -15.42 2.47
N TRP A 474 4.05 -16.65 2.65
CA TRP A 474 3.49 -17.82 1.95
C TRP A 474 2.00 -18.03 2.27
N TYR A 475 1.60 -17.85 3.53
CA TYR A 475 0.22 -17.90 3.95
C TYR A 475 -0.65 -16.83 3.28
N TYR A 476 -0.26 -15.55 3.36
CA TYR A 476 -1.03 -14.46 2.72
C TYR A 476 -0.99 -14.53 1.18
N GLY A 477 0.10 -15.00 0.58
CA GLY A 477 0.22 -15.20 -0.87
C GLY A 477 -0.72 -16.32 -1.35
N THR A 478 -0.83 -17.39 -0.57
CA THR A 478 -1.79 -18.49 -0.81
C THR A 478 -3.22 -17.99 -0.70
N LEU A 479 -3.55 -17.25 0.35
CA LEU A 479 -4.87 -16.62 0.51
C LEU A 479 -5.20 -15.67 -0.66
N ALA A 480 -4.26 -14.83 -1.09
CA ALA A 480 -4.47 -13.88 -2.16
C ALA A 480 -4.64 -14.55 -3.53
N LEU A 481 -3.71 -15.44 -3.90
CA LEU A 481 -3.70 -16.06 -5.22
C LEU A 481 -4.78 -17.14 -5.40
N PHE A 482 -5.23 -17.79 -4.32
CA PHE A 482 -6.44 -18.63 -4.36
C PHE A 482 -7.67 -17.82 -4.78
N GLN A 483 -7.81 -16.60 -4.25
CA GLN A 483 -8.94 -15.71 -4.54
C GLN A 483 -8.85 -15.09 -5.95
N MET A 484 -7.64 -14.85 -6.46
CA MET A 484 -7.42 -14.55 -7.88
C MET A 484 -7.86 -15.72 -8.77
N GLY A 485 -7.44 -16.94 -8.43
CA GLY A 485 -7.74 -18.16 -9.19
C GLY A 485 -6.91 -18.26 -10.48
N GLY A 486 -7.39 -19.06 -11.44
CA GLY A 486 -6.82 -19.17 -12.78
C GLY A 486 -5.34 -19.58 -12.79
N HIS A 487 -4.57 -18.98 -13.69
CA HIS A 487 -3.15 -19.31 -13.87
C HIS A 487 -2.28 -18.90 -12.67
N TRP A 488 -2.63 -17.80 -11.98
CA TRP A 488 -1.97 -17.38 -10.74
C TRP A 488 -2.09 -18.46 -9.66
N TRP A 489 -3.31 -18.95 -9.43
CA TRP A 489 -3.52 -20.02 -8.46
C TRP A 489 -2.82 -21.31 -8.86
N ALA A 490 -2.98 -21.75 -10.11
CA ALA A 490 -2.42 -23.02 -10.59
C ALA A 490 -0.90 -23.10 -10.41
N ARG A 491 -0.18 -22.04 -10.77
CA ARG A 491 1.28 -21.96 -10.64
C ARG A 491 1.74 -21.87 -9.18
N TRP A 492 1.09 -21.03 -8.37
CA TRP A 492 1.44 -20.87 -6.96
C TRP A 492 1.19 -22.16 -6.16
N ASN A 493 0.00 -22.74 -6.30
CA ASN A 493 -0.44 -23.89 -5.53
C ASN A 493 0.43 -25.11 -5.78
N ALA A 494 0.67 -25.47 -7.05
CA ALA A 494 1.48 -26.63 -7.38
C ALA A 494 2.88 -26.54 -6.74
N HIS A 495 3.52 -25.37 -6.87
CA HIS A 495 4.86 -25.11 -6.32
C HIS A 495 4.89 -25.19 -4.78
N LEU A 496 4.03 -24.42 -4.10
CA LEU A 496 4.06 -24.34 -2.63
C LEU A 496 3.57 -25.62 -1.95
N ARG A 497 2.52 -26.26 -2.48
CA ARG A 497 1.99 -27.53 -1.94
C ARG A 497 3.08 -28.60 -1.91
N ASP A 498 3.78 -28.77 -3.02
CA ASP A 498 4.78 -29.82 -3.16
C ASP A 498 6.06 -29.48 -2.37
N LEU A 499 6.44 -28.20 -2.28
CA LEU A 499 7.48 -27.72 -1.38
C LEU A 499 7.20 -28.03 0.10
N LEU A 500 5.98 -27.75 0.57
CA LEU A 500 5.60 -28.01 1.97
C LEU A 500 5.55 -29.50 2.27
N ILE A 501 4.98 -30.33 1.38
CA ILE A 501 4.98 -31.79 1.54
C ILE A 501 6.42 -32.33 1.63
N ALA A 502 7.31 -31.89 0.74
CA ALA A 502 8.70 -32.34 0.71
C ALA A 502 9.54 -31.88 1.92
N ARG A 503 9.07 -30.88 2.68
CA ARG A 503 9.76 -30.31 3.85
C ARG A 503 9.16 -30.73 5.20
N GLN A 504 8.07 -31.50 5.21
CA GLN A 504 7.48 -31.99 6.46
C GLN A 504 8.39 -33.05 7.11
N CYS A 505 8.62 -32.94 8.42
CA CYS A 505 9.33 -33.96 9.18
C CYS A 505 8.52 -35.27 9.19
N THR A 506 9.12 -36.39 8.78
CA THR A 506 8.46 -37.69 8.66
C THR A 506 8.73 -38.65 9.83
N GLU A 507 9.72 -38.36 10.67
CA GLU A 507 10.26 -39.29 11.67
C GLU A 507 10.33 -38.69 13.08
N GLY A 508 10.38 -39.58 14.08
CA GLY A 508 10.57 -39.24 15.49
C GLY A 508 9.43 -38.40 16.09
N ASP A 509 9.74 -37.67 17.16
CA ASP A 509 8.81 -36.79 17.87
C ASP A 509 8.46 -35.50 17.09
N ARG A 510 9.21 -35.22 16.03
CA ARG A 510 8.97 -34.13 15.07
C ARG A 510 8.04 -34.52 13.93
N ARG A 511 7.68 -35.80 13.77
CA ARG A 511 6.80 -36.30 12.70
C ARG A 511 5.50 -35.46 12.61
N GLY A 512 5.21 -34.95 11.42
CA GLY A 512 4.07 -34.07 11.15
C GLY A 512 4.35 -32.56 11.27
N SER A 513 5.45 -32.16 11.91
CA SER A 513 5.86 -30.76 12.04
C SER A 513 6.73 -30.28 10.86
N TRP A 514 7.00 -28.98 10.82
CA TRP A 514 8.06 -28.39 9.99
C TRP A 514 9.13 -27.74 10.87
N ASP A 515 10.40 -27.90 10.50
CA ASP A 515 11.50 -27.20 11.17
C ASP A 515 11.40 -25.67 10.93
N PRO A 516 11.47 -24.83 11.98
CA PRO A 516 11.59 -23.38 11.79
C PRO A 516 12.96 -23.02 11.19
N PRO A 517 13.07 -21.90 10.44
CA PRO A 517 14.36 -21.41 9.97
C PRO A 517 15.24 -20.96 11.14
N GLU A 518 16.54 -20.82 10.90
CA GLU A 518 17.53 -20.47 11.95
C GLU A 518 17.39 -19.02 12.45
N ARG A 519 16.81 -18.13 11.65
CA ARG A 519 16.71 -16.69 11.92
C ARG A 519 15.41 -16.08 11.38
N GLY A 520 15.15 -14.82 11.74
CA GLY A 520 13.97 -14.08 11.30
C GLY A 520 12.75 -14.25 12.21
N PHE A 521 11.58 -13.83 11.73
CA PHE A 521 10.34 -13.84 12.51
C PHE A 521 9.77 -15.25 12.69
N ASP A 522 9.90 -16.11 11.68
CA ASP A 522 9.42 -17.48 11.71
C ASP A 522 10.22 -18.32 12.73
N ALA A 523 11.52 -18.06 12.89
CA ALA A 523 12.36 -18.62 13.95
C ALA A 523 11.85 -18.24 15.35
N ALA A 524 11.48 -16.97 15.55
CA ALA A 524 10.97 -16.47 16.83
C ALA A 524 9.60 -17.07 17.21
N GLY A 525 8.79 -17.47 16.22
CA GLY A 525 7.53 -18.17 16.44
C GLY A 525 7.67 -19.66 16.79
N GLY A 526 8.83 -20.25 16.49
CA GLY A 526 9.12 -21.66 16.77
C GLY A 526 8.37 -22.66 15.88
N ARG A 527 8.47 -23.94 16.24
CA ARG A 527 7.90 -25.07 15.51
C ARG A 527 6.37 -25.10 15.55
N VAL A 528 5.75 -24.64 16.64
CA VAL A 528 4.29 -24.49 16.72
C VAL A 528 3.79 -23.50 15.68
N TYR A 529 4.43 -22.32 15.57
CA TYR A 529 4.06 -21.31 14.57
C TYR A 529 4.18 -21.86 13.14
N THR A 530 5.34 -22.44 12.80
CA THR A 530 5.60 -22.93 11.44
C THR A 530 4.70 -24.11 11.08
N THR A 531 4.43 -25.01 12.04
CA THR A 531 3.55 -26.17 11.80
C THR A 531 2.10 -25.75 11.63
N ALA A 532 1.58 -24.89 12.50
CA ALA A 532 0.23 -24.38 12.36
C ALA A 532 0.06 -23.57 11.06
N LEU A 533 0.99 -22.68 10.73
CA LEU A 533 0.87 -21.83 9.56
C LEU A 533 1.01 -22.60 8.23
N ASN A 534 1.82 -23.66 8.18
CA ASN A 534 1.91 -24.54 7.02
C ASN A 534 0.67 -25.44 6.87
N ALA A 535 0.10 -25.95 7.97
CA ALA A 535 -1.20 -26.63 7.93
C ALA A 535 -2.31 -25.71 7.41
N LEU A 536 -2.46 -24.51 7.99
CA LEU A 536 -3.39 -23.47 7.56
C LEU A 536 -3.23 -23.04 6.09
N THR A 537 -2.03 -23.19 5.54
CA THR A 537 -1.70 -22.92 4.13
C THR A 537 -2.15 -24.07 3.22
N LEU A 538 -1.97 -25.33 3.65
CA LEU A 538 -2.44 -26.52 2.93
C LEU A 538 -3.96 -26.75 3.06
N GLU A 539 -4.63 -26.14 4.04
CA GLU A 539 -6.09 -26.18 4.23
C GLU A 539 -6.87 -25.25 3.29
N ILE A 540 -6.18 -24.37 2.54
CA ILE A 540 -6.77 -23.26 1.75
C ILE A 540 -7.95 -23.68 0.86
N TYR A 541 -7.89 -24.86 0.25
CA TYR A 541 -8.87 -25.37 -0.73
C TYR A 541 -10.32 -25.38 -0.20
N TYR A 542 -10.48 -25.54 1.11
CA TYR A 542 -11.77 -25.64 1.81
C TYR A 542 -11.93 -24.63 2.95
N ARG A 543 -10.84 -24.00 3.40
CA ARG A 543 -10.87 -23.14 4.58
C ARG A 543 -11.62 -21.83 4.35
N TYR A 544 -11.54 -21.25 3.15
CA TYR A 544 -12.31 -20.08 2.75
C TYR A 544 -12.83 -20.27 1.32
N LEU A 545 -14.15 -20.23 1.13
CA LEU A 545 -14.70 -20.21 -0.23
C LEU A 545 -14.22 -18.97 -1.03
N PRO A 546 -14.20 -19.05 -2.38
CA PRO A 546 -13.87 -17.90 -3.20
C PRO A 546 -14.86 -16.75 -3.01
N PHE A 547 -14.37 -15.55 -2.68
CA PHE A 547 -15.15 -14.39 -2.21
C PHE A 547 -16.13 -13.84 -3.26
N TYR A 548 -15.95 -14.20 -4.54
CA TYR A 548 -16.87 -13.87 -5.63
C TYR A 548 -18.14 -14.74 -5.64
N ARG A 549 -18.20 -15.82 -4.84
CA ARG A 549 -19.40 -16.63 -4.65
C ARG A 549 -20.24 -16.07 -3.50
N GLU A 550 -19.65 -15.95 -2.31
CA GLU A 550 -20.25 -15.29 -1.15
C GLU A 550 -19.18 -14.89 -0.12
N GLY A 551 -19.55 -14.03 0.84
CA GLY A 551 -18.75 -13.76 2.04
C GLY A 551 -17.65 -12.70 1.95
N ALA A 552 -17.50 -11.95 0.85
CA ALA A 552 -16.74 -10.70 0.86
C ALA A 552 -17.41 -9.67 1.80
N ILE A 553 -16.63 -8.74 2.38
CA ILE A 553 -17.22 -7.54 2.97
C ILE A 553 -17.65 -6.62 1.81
N ASP A 554 -18.92 -6.22 1.76
CA ASP A 554 -19.43 -5.31 0.72
C ASP A 554 -18.87 -3.89 0.92
N ALA A 555 -17.75 -3.59 0.25
CA ALA A 555 -17.18 -2.25 0.25
C ALA A 555 -18.08 -1.20 -0.40
N LEU A 556 -18.96 -1.54 -1.34
CA LEU A 556 -19.87 -0.56 -1.93
C LEU A 556 -20.87 -0.07 -0.88
N ASN A 557 -21.37 -0.93 0.01
CA ASN A 557 -22.19 -0.50 1.15
C ASN A 557 -21.43 0.43 2.11
N VAL A 558 -20.15 0.13 2.40
CA VAL A 558 -19.31 0.97 3.28
C VAL A 558 -19.01 2.33 2.63
N LEU A 559 -18.67 2.34 1.35
CA LEU A 559 -18.39 3.55 0.58
C LEU A 559 -19.64 4.40 0.38
N GLU A 560 -20.81 3.80 0.14
CA GLU A 560 -22.10 4.49 0.07
C GLU A 560 -22.48 5.16 1.40
N LYS A 561 -22.22 4.51 2.55
CA LYS A 561 -22.36 5.17 3.86
C LYS A 561 -21.39 6.36 3.96
N ALA A 562 -20.13 6.17 3.57
CA ALA A 562 -19.11 7.21 3.62
C ALA A 562 -19.40 8.42 2.71
N THR A 563 -20.01 8.23 1.53
CA THR A 563 -20.45 9.35 0.65
C THR A 563 -21.63 10.13 1.23
N ARG A 564 -22.34 9.64 2.25
CA ARG A 564 -23.47 10.33 2.89
C ARG A 564 -23.10 11.06 4.19
N VAL A 565 -21.83 11.04 4.59
CA VAL A 565 -21.34 11.67 5.83
C VAL A 565 -21.35 13.19 5.71
N ARG A 566 -22.40 13.83 6.25
CA ARG A 566 -22.57 15.29 6.23
C ARG A 566 -21.54 16.04 7.10
N SER A 567 -20.99 15.40 8.12
CA SER A 567 -20.02 16.01 9.05
C SER A 567 -18.57 16.06 8.54
N SER A 568 -18.24 15.45 7.40
CA SER A 568 -16.87 15.39 6.89
C SER A 568 -16.82 15.29 5.37
N ASP A 569 -16.55 16.43 4.71
CA ASP A 569 -16.30 16.49 3.27
C ASP A 569 -15.06 15.67 2.88
N ALA A 570 -14.05 15.61 3.75
CA ALA A 570 -12.86 14.78 3.54
C ALA A 570 -13.19 13.29 3.44
N THR A 571 -14.16 12.81 4.23
CA THR A 571 -14.68 11.45 4.17
C THR A 571 -15.42 11.21 2.84
N ARG A 572 -16.33 12.11 2.46
CA ARG A 572 -17.07 12.00 1.17
C ARG A 572 -16.12 11.98 -0.02
N ARG A 573 -15.17 12.93 -0.11
CA ARG A 573 -14.13 12.98 -1.17
C ARG A 573 -13.30 11.69 -1.23
N ARG A 574 -12.89 11.14 -0.09
CA ARG A 574 -12.11 9.89 -0.06
C ARG A 574 -12.96 8.69 -0.49
N ALA A 575 -14.24 8.65 -0.14
CA ALA A 575 -15.15 7.60 -0.59
C ALA A 575 -15.34 7.61 -2.12
N LEU A 576 -15.57 8.78 -2.72
CA LEU A 576 -15.67 8.92 -4.19
C LEU A 576 -14.39 8.51 -4.91
N LEU A 577 -13.21 8.77 -4.32
CA LEU A 577 -11.93 8.29 -4.85
C LEU A 577 -11.81 6.77 -4.81
N LEU A 578 -12.20 6.14 -3.71
CA LEU A 578 -12.18 4.67 -3.58
C LEU A 578 -13.19 4.00 -4.53
N LEU A 579 -14.36 4.63 -4.75
CA LEU A 579 -15.35 4.20 -5.72
C LEU A 579 -14.81 4.14 -7.17
N SER A 580 -13.73 4.86 -7.51
CA SER A 580 -13.12 4.79 -8.85
C SER A 580 -12.64 3.39 -9.24
N SER A 581 -12.30 2.54 -8.25
CA SER A 581 -11.88 1.15 -8.45
C SER A 581 -13.02 0.19 -8.81
N PHE A 582 -14.27 0.66 -8.78
CA PHE A 582 -15.46 -0.12 -9.06
C PHE A 582 -16.18 0.44 -10.28
N ASN A 583 -16.57 -0.44 -11.21
CA ASN A 583 -17.33 -0.06 -12.40
C ASN A 583 -18.69 -0.78 -12.41
N SER A 584 -19.70 -0.14 -11.84
CA SER A 584 -21.09 -0.65 -11.85
C SER A 584 -22.10 0.48 -11.93
N PRO A 585 -23.35 0.24 -12.39
CA PRO A 585 -24.38 1.27 -12.44
C PRO A 585 -24.61 1.97 -11.09
N ARG A 586 -24.63 1.20 -9.99
CA ARG A 586 -24.74 1.70 -8.62
C ARG A 586 -23.63 2.71 -8.27
N VAL A 587 -22.40 2.46 -8.70
CA VAL A 587 -21.27 3.37 -8.49
C VAL A 587 -21.44 4.65 -9.30
N GLN A 588 -21.90 4.53 -10.56
CA GLN A 588 -22.19 5.69 -11.41
C GLN A 588 -23.31 6.56 -10.84
N ASP A 589 -24.36 5.97 -10.24
CA ASP A 589 -25.42 6.71 -9.55
C ASP A 589 -24.90 7.51 -8.35
N LEU A 590 -24.06 6.90 -7.51
CA LEU A 590 -23.43 7.59 -6.36
C LEU A 590 -22.51 8.73 -6.81
N LEU A 591 -21.75 8.52 -7.88
CA LEU A 591 -20.86 9.54 -8.46
C LEU A 591 -21.65 10.69 -9.11
N VAL A 592 -22.72 10.40 -9.86
CA VAL A 592 -23.57 11.43 -10.48
C VAL A 592 -24.30 12.24 -9.42
N GLY A 593 -24.88 11.62 -8.38
CA GLY A 593 -25.49 12.35 -7.27
C GLY A 593 -24.50 13.24 -6.50
N ALA A 594 -23.21 12.90 -6.49
CA ALA A 594 -22.17 13.72 -5.90
C ALA A 594 -21.72 14.92 -6.76
N LEU A 595 -22.23 15.06 -8.00
CA LEU A 595 -22.07 16.29 -8.78
C LEU A 595 -22.86 17.47 -8.18
N ASP A 596 -23.89 17.19 -7.37
CA ASP A 596 -24.69 18.20 -6.65
C ASP A 596 -24.27 18.37 -5.18
N ASP A 597 -23.16 17.76 -4.74
CA ASP A 597 -22.68 17.87 -3.35
C ASP A 597 -22.39 19.35 -2.97
N PRO A 598 -22.75 19.82 -1.76
CA PRO A 598 -22.50 21.20 -1.35
C PRO A 598 -21.01 21.62 -1.39
N ASP A 599 -20.07 20.69 -1.14
CA ASP A 599 -18.63 20.97 -1.19
C ASP A 599 -18.10 20.99 -2.64
N PRO A 600 -17.54 22.12 -3.13
CA PRO A 600 -16.97 22.21 -4.46
C PRO A 600 -15.87 21.17 -4.75
N ALA A 601 -15.08 20.79 -3.75
CA ALA A 601 -14.02 19.79 -3.93
C ALA A 601 -14.58 18.35 -4.05
N THR A 602 -15.76 18.09 -3.49
CA THR A 602 -16.50 16.84 -3.65
C THR A 602 -17.09 16.75 -5.06
N ARG A 603 -17.76 17.80 -5.54
CA ARG A 603 -18.23 17.89 -6.95
C ARG A 603 -17.09 17.67 -7.95
N ALA A 604 -15.97 18.38 -7.77
CA ALA A 604 -14.79 18.24 -8.62
C ALA A 604 -14.18 16.82 -8.57
N THR A 605 -14.29 16.12 -7.44
CA THR A 605 -13.85 14.73 -7.29
C THR A 605 -14.77 13.77 -8.04
N ALA A 606 -16.09 13.92 -7.90
CA ALA A 606 -17.09 13.15 -8.65
C ALA A 606 -16.92 13.32 -10.17
N GLN A 607 -16.85 14.57 -10.64
CA GLN A 607 -16.58 14.92 -12.04
C GLN A 607 -15.28 14.29 -12.56
N ARG A 608 -14.21 14.33 -11.75
CA ARG A 608 -12.92 13.71 -12.11
C ARG A 608 -13.07 12.21 -12.36
N VAL A 609 -13.69 11.48 -11.43
CA VAL A 609 -13.83 10.02 -11.49
C VAL A 609 -14.74 9.60 -12.64
N LEU A 610 -15.87 10.27 -12.85
CA LEU A 610 -16.76 9.99 -14.00
C LEU A 610 -16.06 10.20 -15.34
N VAL A 611 -15.20 11.23 -15.46
CA VAL A 611 -14.40 11.50 -16.67
C VAL A 611 -13.32 10.45 -16.89
N GLU A 612 -12.73 9.92 -15.82
CA GLU A 612 -11.75 8.81 -15.89
C GLU A 612 -12.42 7.50 -16.29
N GLN A 613 -13.60 7.21 -15.75
CA GLN A 613 -14.45 6.05 -16.08
C GLN A 613 -15.19 6.18 -17.42
N LYS A 614 -15.04 7.28 -18.15
CA LYS A 614 -15.74 7.56 -19.44
C LYS A 614 -17.27 7.50 -19.34
N CYS A 615 -17.83 7.81 -18.18
CA CYS A 615 -19.27 7.78 -17.95
C CYS A 615 -19.96 8.98 -18.64
N GLU A 616 -20.71 8.73 -19.73
CA GLU A 616 -21.40 9.77 -20.51
C GLU A 616 -22.34 10.66 -19.68
N ARG A 617 -22.85 10.15 -18.54
CA ARG A 617 -23.75 10.87 -17.63
C ARG A 617 -23.15 12.16 -17.05
N VAL A 618 -21.81 12.34 -17.09
CA VAL A 618 -21.15 13.60 -16.68
C VAL A 618 -21.20 14.70 -17.74
N VAL A 619 -21.47 14.35 -19.01
CA VAL A 619 -21.39 15.31 -20.12
C VAL A 619 -22.34 16.50 -19.94
N PRO A 620 -23.63 16.35 -19.55
CA PRO A 620 -24.52 17.49 -19.33
C PRO A 620 -23.97 18.52 -18.34
N ASP A 621 -23.35 18.05 -17.25
CA ASP A 621 -22.72 18.91 -16.23
C ASP A 621 -21.47 19.62 -16.75
N LEU A 622 -20.63 18.93 -17.54
CA LEU A 622 -19.49 19.56 -18.22
C LEU A 622 -19.94 20.65 -19.21
N LEU A 623 -21.02 20.39 -19.97
CA LEU A 623 -21.56 21.38 -20.90
C LEU A 623 -22.18 22.58 -20.16
N ARG A 624 -22.88 22.34 -19.04
CA ARG A 624 -23.39 23.43 -18.17
C ARG A 624 -22.23 24.25 -17.57
N GLN A 625 -21.12 23.59 -17.23
CA GLN A 625 -19.93 24.24 -16.67
C GLN A 625 -19.20 25.12 -17.71
N LEU A 626 -19.31 24.84 -19.02
CA LEU A 626 -18.81 25.73 -20.08
C LEU A 626 -19.54 27.08 -20.14
N GLU A 627 -20.79 27.17 -19.68
CA GLU A 627 -21.54 28.43 -19.65
C GLU A 627 -21.41 29.15 -18.28
N SER A 628 -20.50 28.71 -17.42
CA SER A 628 -20.29 29.30 -16.09
C SER A 628 -19.74 30.73 -16.17
N VAL A 629 -20.23 31.62 -15.31
CA VAL A 629 -19.63 32.96 -15.09
C VAL A 629 -18.15 32.87 -14.68
N SER A 630 -17.72 31.78 -14.02
CA SER A 630 -16.34 31.58 -13.60
C SER A 630 -15.47 31.06 -14.74
N ALA A 631 -14.51 31.88 -15.19
CA ALA A 631 -13.49 31.50 -16.16
C ALA A 631 -12.74 30.22 -15.79
N LEU A 632 -12.46 30.03 -14.49
CA LEU A 632 -11.79 28.84 -13.98
C LEU A 632 -12.66 27.59 -14.17
N ALA A 633 -13.97 27.69 -13.93
CA ALA A 633 -14.91 26.59 -14.15
C ALA A 633 -15.02 26.25 -15.65
N ARG A 634 -15.12 27.25 -16.54
CA ARG A 634 -15.10 27.02 -18.00
C ARG A 634 -13.81 26.33 -18.45
N MET A 635 -12.64 26.80 -17.99
CA MET A 635 -11.34 26.17 -18.27
C MET A 635 -11.27 24.72 -17.75
N GLN A 636 -11.83 24.44 -16.58
CA GLN A 636 -11.92 23.08 -16.03
C GLN A 636 -12.83 22.18 -16.87
N ALA A 637 -13.98 22.69 -17.33
CA ALA A 637 -14.88 21.97 -18.22
C ALA A 637 -14.20 21.58 -19.55
N VAL A 638 -13.53 22.53 -20.21
CA VAL A 638 -12.74 22.28 -21.43
C VAL A 638 -11.67 21.20 -21.20
N ALA A 639 -10.95 21.25 -20.06
CA ALA A 639 -9.99 20.22 -19.67
C ALA A 639 -10.64 18.84 -19.43
N SER A 640 -11.78 18.80 -18.77
CA SER A 640 -12.55 17.58 -18.51
C SER A 640 -13.06 16.94 -19.80
N LEU A 641 -13.64 17.73 -20.71
CA LEU A 641 -14.10 17.28 -22.04
C LEU A 641 -12.93 16.73 -22.87
N THR A 642 -11.79 17.43 -22.87
CA THR A 642 -10.54 16.98 -23.52
C THR A 642 -10.06 15.64 -22.96
N ARG A 643 -10.16 15.43 -21.65
CA ARG A 643 -9.74 14.18 -20.98
C ARG A 643 -10.78 13.06 -21.12
N PHE A 644 -12.06 13.41 -21.26
CA PHE A 644 -13.12 12.48 -21.63
C PHE A 644 -12.84 11.90 -23.02
N GLY A 645 -12.40 12.74 -23.96
CA GLY A 645 -11.76 12.30 -25.20
C GLY A 645 -12.71 11.87 -26.31
N ASP A 646 -14.01 12.06 -26.11
CA ASP A 646 -15.04 11.80 -27.12
C ASP A 646 -15.04 12.88 -28.20
N LYS A 647 -14.79 12.47 -29.44
CA LYS A 647 -14.77 13.37 -30.60
C LYS A 647 -16.13 14.02 -30.87
N ARG A 648 -17.26 13.42 -30.46
CA ARG A 648 -18.61 14.04 -30.57
C ARG A 648 -18.69 15.39 -29.84
N LEU A 649 -17.80 15.64 -28.88
CA LEU A 649 -17.77 16.87 -28.07
C LEU A 649 -16.89 17.98 -28.68
N VAL A 650 -16.18 17.72 -29.79
CA VAL A 650 -15.33 18.70 -30.50
C VAL A 650 -16.03 20.04 -30.80
N PRO A 651 -17.31 20.11 -31.26
CA PRO A 651 -18.02 21.38 -31.46
C PRO A 651 -18.04 22.30 -30.24
N HIS A 652 -18.08 21.73 -29.03
CA HIS A 652 -18.11 22.49 -27.77
C HIS A 652 -16.73 23.07 -27.43
N LEU A 653 -15.65 22.36 -27.81
CA LEU A 653 -14.28 22.86 -27.72
C LEU A 653 -14.01 23.94 -28.79
N ILE A 654 -14.58 23.80 -29.99
CA ILE A 654 -14.54 24.83 -31.04
C ILE A 654 -15.26 26.10 -30.55
N LYS A 655 -16.46 25.97 -29.96
CA LYS A 655 -17.17 27.11 -29.32
C LYS A 655 -16.29 27.81 -28.27
N ALA A 656 -15.57 27.04 -27.44
CA ALA A 656 -14.70 27.58 -26.39
C ALA A 656 -13.46 28.35 -26.92
N LEU A 657 -13.12 28.27 -28.21
CA LEU A 657 -12.13 29.16 -28.83
C LEU A 657 -12.58 30.64 -28.87
N ARG A 658 -13.89 30.89 -28.78
CA ARG A 658 -14.48 32.24 -28.73
C ARG A 658 -14.60 32.81 -27.31
N ASP A 659 -14.19 32.07 -26.28
CA ASP A 659 -14.29 32.52 -24.87
C ASP A 659 -13.61 33.88 -24.66
N PRO A 660 -14.18 34.82 -23.86
CA PRO A 660 -13.52 36.10 -23.55
C PRO A 660 -12.16 35.93 -22.87
N GLU A 661 -11.94 34.84 -22.14
CA GLU A 661 -10.74 34.63 -21.34
C GLU A 661 -9.66 33.82 -22.07
N LYS A 662 -8.45 34.38 -22.16
CA LYS A 662 -7.33 33.76 -22.90
C LYS A 662 -7.04 32.34 -22.41
N VAL A 663 -7.08 32.12 -21.09
CA VAL A 663 -6.80 30.81 -20.47
C VAL A 663 -7.78 29.71 -20.90
N VAL A 664 -9.04 30.05 -21.19
CA VAL A 664 -10.02 29.10 -21.70
C VAL A 664 -9.74 28.78 -23.16
N ARG A 665 -9.44 29.81 -23.98
CA ARG A 665 -9.06 29.66 -25.39
C ARG A 665 -7.79 28.81 -25.56
N ASP A 666 -6.76 29.06 -24.75
CA ASP A 666 -5.52 28.25 -24.70
C ASP A 666 -5.82 26.78 -24.40
N ARG A 667 -6.66 26.51 -23.39
CA ARG A 667 -7.05 25.15 -23.04
C ARG A 667 -7.88 24.48 -24.13
N ALA A 668 -8.73 25.24 -24.82
CA ALA A 668 -9.58 24.74 -25.90
C ALA A 668 -8.75 24.33 -27.12
N ILE A 669 -7.79 25.16 -27.58
CA ILE A 669 -6.93 24.79 -28.71
C ILE A 669 -5.97 23.65 -28.37
N GLN A 670 -5.46 23.57 -27.14
CA GLN A 670 -4.69 22.41 -26.66
C GLN A 670 -5.54 21.12 -26.71
N GLY A 671 -6.81 21.21 -26.30
CA GLY A 671 -7.75 20.10 -26.35
C GLY A 671 -8.06 19.63 -27.76
N LEU A 672 -8.39 20.57 -28.65
CA LEU A 672 -8.64 20.29 -30.06
C LEU A 672 -7.44 19.63 -30.75
N ARG A 673 -6.23 20.18 -30.58
CA ARG A 673 -4.98 19.57 -31.07
C ARG A 673 -4.82 18.13 -30.58
N LYS A 674 -5.07 17.87 -29.29
CA LYS A 674 -4.97 16.52 -28.71
C LYS A 674 -5.99 15.53 -29.26
N LEU A 675 -7.21 15.96 -29.58
CA LEU A 675 -8.28 15.07 -30.06
C LEU A 675 -8.29 14.86 -31.58
N THR A 676 -7.77 15.82 -32.33
CA THR A 676 -7.88 15.84 -33.81
C THR A 676 -6.55 15.74 -34.53
N GLY A 677 -5.44 16.15 -33.89
CA GLY A 677 -4.14 16.39 -34.54
C GLY A 677 -4.00 17.80 -35.13
N GLU A 678 -5.11 18.52 -35.32
CA GLU A 678 -5.16 19.77 -36.08
C GLU A 678 -4.97 21.02 -35.23
N GLY A 679 -4.49 22.11 -35.85
CA GLY A 679 -4.24 23.39 -35.16
C GLY A 679 -4.81 24.63 -35.83
N PHE A 680 -5.04 24.60 -37.15
CA PHE A 680 -5.59 25.68 -37.99
C PHE A 680 -5.12 27.10 -37.65
N GLY A 681 -3.83 27.26 -37.31
CA GLY A 681 -3.22 28.56 -37.00
C GLY A 681 -3.81 29.30 -35.79
N PHE A 682 -4.66 28.68 -34.97
CA PHE A 682 -5.33 29.39 -33.87
C PHE A 682 -4.36 29.79 -32.75
N LEU A 683 -4.48 31.04 -32.31
CA LEU A 683 -3.69 31.69 -31.27
C LEU A 683 -4.64 32.37 -30.28
N ALA A 684 -4.46 32.13 -28.98
CA ALA A 684 -5.39 32.65 -27.98
C ALA A 684 -5.28 34.17 -27.76
N ASP A 685 -4.14 34.78 -28.06
CA ASP A 685 -3.83 36.21 -27.95
C ASP A 685 -4.04 37.02 -29.24
N ALA A 686 -4.28 36.36 -30.37
CA ALA A 686 -4.54 37.06 -31.63
C ALA A 686 -5.81 37.93 -31.59
N SER A 687 -5.88 38.86 -32.54
CA SER A 687 -7.01 39.77 -32.72
C SER A 687 -8.34 39.00 -32.80
N PRO A 688 -9.48 39.61 -32.39
CA PRO A 688 -10.78 38.96 -32.49
C PRO A 688 -11.10 38.45 -33.90
N GLN A 689 -10.70 39.20 -34.94
CA GLN A 689 -10.86 38.81 -36.34
C GLN A 689 -10.04 37.55 -36.68
N ASN A 690 -8.73 37.54 -36.42
CA ASN A 690 -7.86 36.40 -36.75
C ASN A 690 -8.30 35.14 -35.97
N ARG A 691 -8.78 35.31 -34.73
CA ARG A 691 -9.37 34.20 -33.97
C ARG A 691 -10.62 33.67 -34.65
N GLU A 692 -11.55 34.53 -35.04
CA GLU A 692 -12.80 34.15 -35.69
C GLU A 692 -12.57 33.44 -37.03
N GLU A 693 -11.66 33.93 -37.87
CA GLU A 693 -11.26 33.27 -39.13
C GLU A 693 -10.76 31.84 -38.89
N ALA A 694 -9.94 31.63 -37.85
CA ALA A 694 -9.48 30.31 -37.44
C ALA A 694 -10.61 29.44 -36.85
N VAL A 695 -11.58 30.01 -36.10
CA VAL A 695 -12.73 29.23 -35.61
C VAL A 695 -13.66 28.81 -36.76
N GLN A 696 -13.90 29.68 -37.75
CA GLN A 696 -14.66 29.33 -38.95
C GLN A 696 -13.98 28.22 -39.76
N LEU A 697 -12.65 28.18 -39.78
CA LEU A 697 -11.91 27.07 -40.39
C LEU A 697 -12.10 25.75 -39.60
N TRP A 698 -12.00 25.79 -38.26
CA TRP A 698 -12.35 24.66 -37.39
C TRP A 698 -13.76 24.12 -37.66
N GLU A 699 -14.76 25.01 -37.78
CA GLU A 699 -16.16 24.64 -38.01
C GLU A 699 -16.40 24.01 -39.40
N ARG A 700 -15.84 24.61 -40.47
CA ARG A 700 -15.94 24.06 -41.83
C ARG A 700 -15.27 22.69 -41.95
N TRP A 701 -14.08 22.54 -41.37
CA TRP A 701 -13.38 21.26 -41.31
C TRP A 701 -14.20 20.20 -40.55
N TRP A 702 -14.77 20.55 -39.39
CA TRP A 702 -15.60 19.62 -38.62
C TRP A 702 -16.88 19.19 -39.37
N ARG A 703 -17.44 20.05 -40.22
CA ARG A 703 -18.57 19.70 -41.11
C ARG A 703 -18.17 18.90 -42.36
N GLY A 704 -16.87 18.65 -42.57
CA GLY A 704 -16.36 17.96 -43.75
C GLY A 704 -16.30 18.81 -45.02
N GLU A 705 -16.50 20.13 -44.91
CA GLU A 705 -16.48 21.08 -46.04
C GLU A 705 -15.05 21.36 -46.54
N VAL A 706 -14.03 20.93 -45.79
CA VAL A 706 -12.61 21.15 -46.06
C VAL A 706 -11.84 19.85 -45.77
N ALA A 707 -11.27 19.23 -46.81
CA ALA A 707 -10.66 17.90 -46.72
C ALA A 707 -9.26 17.86 -46.08
N GLN A 708 -8.52 18.96 -46.13
CA GLN A 708 -7.19 19.14 -45.52
C GLN A 708 -7.02 20.60 -45.08
N PRO A 709 -6.15 20.92 -44.10
CA PRO A 709 -5.83 22.30 -43.75
C PRO A 709 -5.53 23.11 -45.02
N PRO A 710 -6.15 24.29 -45.21
CA PRO A 710 -5.91 25.10 -46.39
C PRO A 710 -4.41 25.41 -46.47
N PRO A 711 -3.78 25.29 -47.66
CA PRO A 711 -2.39 25.68 -47.87
C PRO A 711 -2.25 27.22 -47.91
N GLY A 712 -2.70 27.87 -46.84
CA GLY A 712 -2.46 29.27 -46.53
C GLY A 712 -1.21 29.35 -45.67
N GLY A 713 -0.12 29.83 -46.25
CA GLY A 713 1.17 29.94 -45.58
C GLY A 713 1.14 30.77 -44.31
N VAL A 714 2.05 30.44 -43.39
CA VAL A 714 2.35 31.25 -42.21
C VAL A 714 2.82 32.64 -42.64
N ARG A 715 2.18 33.70 -42.14
CA ARG A 715 2.77 35.05 -42.13
C ARG A 715 3.97 35.04 -41.21
N GLY A 716 5.17 34.97 -41.80
CA GLY A 716 6.40 34.73 -41.06
C GLY A 716 6.98 36.00 -40.44
N SER A 717 7.15 35.98 -39.12
CA SER A 717 8.33 36.58 -38.51
C SER A 717 9.34 35.47 -38.23
N VAL A 718 10.61 35.72 -38.54
CA VAL A 718 11.70 34.77 -38.35
C VAL A 718 12.46 35.12 -37.08
N LEU A 719 12.43 34.23 -36.10
CA LEU A 719 13.26 34.29 -34.90
C LEU A 719 14.67 33.78 -35.22
N VAL A 720 15.67 34.59 -34.93
CA VAL A 720 17.09 34.22 -35.03
C VAL A 720 17.78 34.42 -33.69
N VAL A 721 18.41 33.35 -33.20
CA VAL A 721 19.34 33.45 -32.06
C VAL A 721 20.73 33.70 -32.62
N ASP A 722 21.20 34.94 -32.48
CA ASP A 722 22.53 35.38 -32.89
C ASP A 722 23.44 35.42 -31.65
N GLU A 723 24.44 34.53 -31.59
CA GLU A 723 25.36 34.39 -30.45
C GLU A 723 26.20 35.65 -30.18
N GLN A 724 26.27 36.60 -31.12
CA GLN A 724 27.00 37.86 -30.99
C GLN A 724 26.08 39.10 -30.94
N ALA A 725 24.75 38.91 -31.01
CA ALA A 725 23.80 39.98 -30.69
C ALA A 725 23.56 40.03 -29.17
N PRO A 726 23.26 41.21 -28.60
CA PRO A 726 22.94 41.32 -27.17
C PRO A 726 21.60 40.67 -26.77
N SER A 727 20.78 40.26 -27.74
CA SER A 727 19.47 39.64 -27.56
C SER A 727 19.06 38.80 -28.77
N VAL A 728 18.01 37.98 -28.62
CA VAL A 728 17.34 37.32 -29.75
C VAL A 728 16.80 38.39 -30.72
N VAL A 729 16.96 38.17 -32.03
CA VAL A 729 16.52 39.10 -33.08
C VAL A 729 15.30 38.52 -33.80
N VAL A 730 14.27 39.34 -33.98
CA VAL A 730 13.09 39.00 -34.79
C VAL A 730 13.19 39.77 -36.10
N LEU A 731 13.05 39.08 -37.23
CA LEU A 731 13.07 39.69 -38.55
C LEU A 731 11.74 39.44 -39.27
N ASP A 732 11.18 40.47 -39.88
CA ASP A 732 10.01 40.33 -40.77
C ASP A 732 10.50 39.88 -42.16
N VAL A 733 9.89 38.83 -42.72
CA VAL A 733 10.21 38.33 -44.07
C VAL A 733 9.31 38.90 -45.18
N GLY A 734 8.32 39.74 -44.83
CA GLY A 734 7.66 40.66 -45.75
C GLY A 734 6.91 40.04 -46.94
N GLY A 735 5.61 39.78 -46.76
CA GLY A 735 4.67 39.43 -47.84
C GLY A 735 3.80 38.22 -47.53
N ASP A 736 2.75 38.00 -48.32
CA ASP A 736 1.79 36.88 -48.13
C ASP A 736 2.37 35.50 -48.59
N ALA A 737 3.68 35.38 -48.74
CA ALA A 737 4.35 34.15 -49.16
C ALA A 737 4.64 33.21 -47.97
N ALA A 738 4.31 31.93 -48.13
CA ALA A 738 4.54 30.90 -47.12
C ALA A 738 6.03 30.72 -46.80
N VAL A 739 6.39 30.66 -45.52
CA VAL A 739 7.71 30.18 -45.09
C VAL A 739 7.70 28.65 -44.99
N HIS A 740 8.68 28.00 -45.62
CA HIS A 740 8.84 26.54 -45.59
C HIS A 740 10.13 26.11 -44.87
N ARG A 741 10.11 24.93 -44.23
CA ARG A 741 11.30 24.36 -43.60
C ARG A 741 12.37 24.08 -44.67
N GLY A 742 13.60 24.50 -44.42
CA GLY A 742 14.72 24.43 -45.37
C GLY A 742 14.87 25.67 -46.26
N GLN A 743 13.86 26.54 -46.34
CA GLN A 743 13.94 27.78 -47.13
C GLN A 743 15.07 28.69 -46.64
N ARG A 744 15.78 29.30 -47.59
CA ARG A 744 16.90 30.21 -47.33
C ARG A 744 16.53 31.66 -47.52
N PHE A 745 17.12 32.51 -46.69
CA PHE A 745 16.88 33.95 -46.68
C PHE A 745 18.21 34.70 -46.65
N GLU A 746 18.33 35.74 -47.47
CA GLU A 746 19.39 36.74 -47.34
C GLU A 746 18.90 37.89 -46.48
N VAL A 747 19.64 38.21 -45.41
CA VAL A 747 19.42 39.42 -44.61
C VAL A 747 20.31 40.52 -45.15
N ARG A 748 19.73 41.70 -45.39
CA ARG A 748 20.39 42.85 -46.00
C ARG A 748 20.25 44.11 -45.15
N ARG A 749 21.37 44.84 -45.03
CA ARG A 749 21.44 46.19 -44.46
C ARG A 749 22.10 47.11 -45.48
N ASP A 750 21.51 48.27 -45.73
CA ASP A 750 21.96 49.25 -46.72
C ASP A 750 22.23 48.63 -48.12
N GLY A 751 21.40 47.67 -48.52
CA GLY A 751 21.50 46.93 -49.79
C GLY A 751 22.57 45.82 -49.84
N LYS A 752 23.39 45.62 -48.80
CA LYS A 752 24.42 44.57 -48.73
C LYS A 752 23.94 43.36 -47.93
N VAL A 753 24.24 42.15 -48.41
CA VAL A 753 23.96 40.89 -47.69
C VAL A 753 24.91 40.75 -46.51
N ILE A 754 24.36 40.72 -45.29
CA ILE A 754 25.11 40.58 -44.04
C ILE A 754 25.04 39.17 -43.44
N ALA A 755 23.99 38.41 -43.75
CA ALA A 755 23.85 37.01 -43.35
C ALA A 755 22.97 36.19 -44.30
N VAL A 756 23.14 34.87 -44.27
CA VAL A 756 22.23 33.89 -44.87
C VAL A 756 21.63 33.03 -43.76
N LEU A 757 20.30 32.92 -43.74
CA LEU A 757 19.54 32.14 -42.77
C LEU A 757 18.88 30.93 -43.45
N GLN A 758 18.55 29.90 -42.67
CA GLN A 758 17.70 28.79 -43.10
C GLN A 758 16.64 28.46 -42.05
N ALA A 759 15.38 28.33 -42.46
CA ALA A 759 14.27 27.95 -41.59
C ALA A 759 14.41 26.50 -41.10
N GLU A 760 14.68 26.29 -39.81
CA GLU A 760 14.81 24.95 -39.22
C GLU A 760 13.48 24.44 -38.63
N LYS A 761 12.62 25.34 -38.13
CA LYS A 761 11.31 25.01 -37.55
C LYS A 761 10.29 26.08 -37.92
N VAL A 762 9.23 25.71 -38.63
CA VAL A 762 8.14 26.62 -39.01
C VAL A 762 6.94 26.37 -38.10
N GLU A 763 6.52 27.39 -37.36
CA GLU A 763 5.28 27.41 -36.58
C GLU A 763 4.36 28.55 -37.04
N PRO A 764 3.03 28.50 -36.82
CA PRO A 764 2.06 29.46 -37.38
C PRO A 764 2.22 30.96 -37.03
N THR A 765 3.17 31.33 -36.18
CA THR A 765 3.49 32.71 -35.81
C THR A 765 4.96 33.06 -35.91
N LEU A 766 5.81 32.04 -35.86
CA LEU A 766 7.23 32.22 -35.58
C LEU A 766 8.00 31.09 -36.25
N THR A 767 8.80 31.44 -37.24
CA THR A 767 9.77 30.50 -37.80
C THR A 767 11.08 30.66 -37.07
N MET A 768 11.61 29.59 -36.49
CA MET A 768 13.00 29.59 -36.04
C MET A 768 13.92 29.34 -37.23
N ALA A 769 14.83 30.26 -37.48
CA ALA A 769 15.88 30.09 -38.48
C ALA A 769 17.28 30.09 -37.84
N ARG A 770 18.14 29.29 -38.43
CA ARG A 770 19.56 29.22 -38.10
C ARG A 770 20.37 30.08 -39.06
N VAL A 771 21.40 30.74 -38.55
CA VAL A 771 22.41 31.40 -39.38
C VAL A 771 23.26 30.33 -40.06
N LEU A 772 23.24 30.28 -41.39
CA LEU A 772 24.13 29.43 -42.18
C LEU A 772 25.46 30.13 -42.48
N GLU A 773 25.41 31.43 -42.78
CA GLU A 773 26.58 32.22 -43.18
C GLU A 773 26.47 33.65 -42.64
N ARG A 774 27.61 34.23 -42.22
CA ARG A 774 27.74 35.63 -41.79
C ARG A 774 28.79 36.33 -42.64
N ARG A 775 28.46 37.51 -43.16
CA ARG A 775 29.29 38.31 -44.07
C ARG A 775 29.60 39.73 -43.56
N GLY A 776 29.12 40.10 -42.37
CA GLY A 776 29.34 41.43 -41.80
C GLY A 776 28.86 41.59 -40.36
N GLU A 777 28.45 42.81 -40.03
CA GLU A 777 27.93 43.26 -38.72
C GLU A 777 26.82 42.35 -38.13
N PRO A 778 26.64 42.33 -36.79
CA PRO A 778 25.56 41.59 -36.13
C PRO A 778 24.17 41.95 -36.65
N LEU A 779 23.25 41.00 -36.58
CA LEU A 779 21.85 41.17 -36.98
C LEU A 779 21.15 42.17 -36.06
N ARG A 780 20.23 42.98 -36.62
CA ARG A 780 19.44 43.97 -35.87
C ARG A 780 17.99 43.92 -36.32
N GLU A 781 17.10 44.24 -35.39
CA GLU A 781 15.67 44.39 -35.68
C GLU A 781 15.48 45.51 -36.72
N GLY A 782 14.68 45.24 -37.76
CA GLY A 782 14.50 46.14 -38.92
C GLY A 782 15.45 45.91 -40.10
N ASP A 783 16.39 44.96 -40.03
CA ASP A 783 17.12 44.53 -41.24
C ASP A 783 16.16 43.90 -42.27
N ALA A 784 16.34 44.24 -43.55
CA ALA A 784 15.47 43.75 -44.62
C ALA A 784 15.81 42.31 -45.01
N VAL A 785 14.82 41.42 -45.07
CA VAL A 785 15.03 40.02 -45.45
C VAL A 785 14.43 39.74 -46.83
N GLN A 786 15.16 38.98 -47.66
CA GLN A 786 14.67 38.50 -48.95
C GLN A 786 14.81 36.98 -49.06
N ALA A 787 13.75 36.29 -49.45
CA ALA A 787 13.79 34.86 -49.74
C ALA A 787 14.65 34.58 -50.99
N VAL A 788 15.48 33.54 -50.93
CA VAL A 788 16.28 33.05 -52.06
C VAL A 788 15.57 31.85 -52.68
N ALA A 789 15.30 31.90 -53.99
CA ALA A 789 14.74 30.77 -54.72
C ALA A 789 15.80 29.68 -54.93
N GLU A 790 15.47 28.42 -54.66
CA GLU A 790 16.34 27.29 -55.00
C GLU A 790 16.31 27.03 -56.51
N SER A 791 17.45 27.23 -57.19
CA SER A 791 17.59 26.92 -58.61
C SER A 791 17.85 25.42 -58.82
N SER A 792 16.79 24.66 -59.10
CA SER A 792 16.89 23.42 -59.89
C SER A 792 17.24 23.78 -61.35
N VAL A 793 18.07 23.10 -62.15
CA VAL A 793 18.37 21.66 -62.28
C VAL A 793 19.80 21.43 -62.84
N ALA A 794 20.35 20.24 -62.55
CA ALA A 794 21.48 19.49 -63.14
C ALA A 794 22.32 20.02 -64.33
N GLY A 795 23.62 19.70 -64.27
CA GLY A 795 24.40 19.32 -65.45
C GLY A 795 24.66 17.82 -65.44
N ALA A 796 24.06 17.07 -66.36
CA ALA A 796 24.42 15.68 -66.62
C ALA A 796 25.68 15.63 -67.49
N GLY A 797 26.67 14.85 -67.08
CA GLY A 797 27.82 14.49 -67.90
C GLY A 797 27.74 13.00 -68.24
N ASP A 798 27.42 12.69 -69.49
CA ASP A 798 27.52 11.36 -70.07
C ASP A 798 28.31 11.49 -71.37
N ASP A 799 29.58 11.08 -71.35
CA ASP A 799 30.32 10.63 -72.54
C ASP A 799 31.65 9.94 -72.12
N ARG A 800 31.73 8.62 -72.37
CA ARG A 800 32.89 7.70 -72.28
C ARG A 800 33.34 7.13 -70.92
#